data_AF-A0A522Y1D1-F1
#
_entry.id   AF-A0A522Y1D1-F1
#
_cell.length_a   1.000
_cell.length_b   1.000
_cell.length_c   1.000
_cell.angle_alpha   90.00
_cell.angle_beta   90.00
_cell.angle_gamma   90.00
#
_symmetry.space_group_name_H-M   'P 1'
#
loop_
_entity.id
_entity.type
_entity.pdbx_description
1 polymer ?
#
loop_
_entity_poly.entity_id
_entity_poly.type
_entity_poly.pdbx_seq_one_letter_code
_entity_poly.pdbx_strand_id
1 'polypeptide(L)'
;MEFDSKSVDANSKQFAKGLRDKWVLVLCLTAIGTIVFVSYFYGPQITSHALTTTSIVASGFFAALTLNLIPKSKNKQDTVITSLFGCFGALWFLSELIRAYTEEILQIKRYPSWSDPFWLAGEVALFVYLIIVLKPAREFISKKILVLSSLLSTSLLTPSIIAIFQTGDVVNFSVLLSFLYTIIDSILLVPLVMGVVIYQKLEKNYFWILTAAIILNVATDTVFLFSQITNFYYAGHPLRLGYGVAYAIMAYGAHKQNQVMKKNPLPIIEQIRLTIPKDESAKSLFVAPLIIATAVTIFSLSILQIYPLERLSAREITIISPILYGSIITVLILCAGIVIIGKKSTTLKSKMRMLQSAQTVQPIEETMKEPRKYKEIELEKILASETLVLMQKKLNNIEKTGKNTTYAVLLVSLVVAGIFSFYMYGELFQPSAALTPGRFIIENLKGQPINTWAAWYVPKESVLHVSIVNSNLLPKEKINVIRNAILSEETIETSKSALVGTSAIKHVDYVGWKGALKKTSENETSWYIPKDFEIEESDKPVGKILIILSKSSQESGALAVTRSIADENNHQILKSFVTIYDVENLNDKELSSIVRHEFGHALGLPESNKEDAYHKIEQATSYISECEIGGIISLYDEQNPASVCE
;
A
#
# COMPACT_ATOMS: atom_id res chain seq x y z
N MET A 1 -11.62 -58.76 -25.80
CA MET A 1 -11.29 -57.75 -24.77
C MET A 1 -12.52 -56.90 -24.57
N GLU A 2 -13.31 -57.23 -23.56
CA GLU A 2 -14.47 -56.43 -23.14
C GLU A 2 -13.92 -55.28 -22.30
N PHE A 3 -13.90 -54.06 -22.86
CA PHE A 3 -13.46 -52.88 -22.11
C PHE A 3 -14.49 -52.61 -21.01
N ASP A 4 -14.07 -52.75 -19.75
CA ASP A 4 -14.91 -52.53 -18.57
C ASP A 4 -15.41 -51.07 -18.55
N SER A 5 -16.67 -50.89 -18.96
CA SER A 5 -17.35 -49.60 -19.06
C SER A 5 -17.47 -48.89 -17.71
N LYS A 6 -17.37 -49.62 -16.58
CA LYS A 6 -17.36 -49.04 -15.23
C LYS A 6 -16.08 -48.25 -14.94
N SER A 7 -14.94 -48.65 -15.52
CA SER A 7 -13.66 -47.95 -15.34
C SER A 7 -13.63 -46.59 -16.06
N VAL A 8 -14.30 -46.49 -17.21
CA VAL A 8 -14.40 -45.25 -18.00
C VAL A 8 -15.30 -44.23 -17.29
N ASP A 9 -16.41 -44.69 -16.71
CA ASP A 9 -17.37 -43.82 -16.02
C ASP A 9 -16.87 -43.32 -14.65
N ALA A 10 -16.03 -44.11 -13.97
CA ALA A 10 -15.33 -43.65 -12.75
C ALA A 10 -14.30 -42.56 -13.05
N ASN A 11 -13.54 -42.71 -14.13
CA ASN A 11 -12.54 -41.73 -14.57
C ASN A 11 -13.18 -40.43 -15.07
N SER A 12 -14.32 -40.49 -15.75
CA SER A 12 -15.05 -39.29 -16.20
C SER A 12 -15.55 -38.44 -15.02
N LYS A 13 -16.14 -39.08 -13.99
CA LYS A 13 -16.61 -38.42 -12.76
C LYS A 13 -15.47 -37.82 -11.94
N GLN A 14 -14.33 -38.50 -11.86
CA GLN A 14 -13.15 -37.99 -11.17
C GLN A 14 -12.52 -36.80 -11.91
N PHE A 15 -12.50 -36.83 -13.24
CA PHE A 15 -12.04 -35.71 -14.08
C PHE A 15 -12.95 -34.49 -13.94
N ALA A 16 -14.27 -34.66 -14.02
CA ALA A 16 -15.25 -33.59 -13.85
C ALA A 16 -15.14 -32.92 -12.46
N LYS A 17 -14.94 -33.72 -11.40
CA LYS A 17 -14.73 -33.23 -10.03
C LYS A 17 -13.44 -32.42 -9.89
N GLY A 18 -12.34 -32.88 -10.51
CA GLY A 18 -11.06 -32.16 -10.50
C GLY A 18 -11.08 -30.85 -11.30
N LEU A 19 -11.89 -30.77 -12.35
CA LEU A 19 -12.12 -29.54 -13.10
C LEU A 19 -12.91 -28.53 -12.27
N ARG A 20 -14.00 -28.98 -11.63
CA ARG A 20 -14.89 -28.15 -10.80
C ARG A 20 -14.14 -27.42 -9.68
N ASP A 21 -13.23 -28.11 -9.00
CA ASP A 21 -12.43 -27.54 -7.91
C ASP A 21 -11.56 -26.33 -8.33
N LYS A 22 -11.02 -26.32 -9.55
CA LYS A 22 -10.14 -25.24 -10.02
C LYS A 22 -10.92 -23.99 -10.40
N TRP A 23 -12.13 -24.19 -10.93
CA TRP A 23 -13.03 -23.10 -11.29
C TRP A 23 -13.54 -22.34 -10.07
N VAL A 24 -13.61 -22.95 -8.89
CA VAL A 24 -14.05 -22.26 -7.67
C VAL A 24 -13.18 -21.04 -7.38
N LEU A 25 -11.85 -21.19 -7.35
CA LEU A 25 -10.95 -20.05 -7.10
C LEU A 25 -11.09 -18.98 -8.20
N VAL A 26 -11.10 -19.39 -9.47
CA VAL A 26 -11.22 -18.46 -10.60
C VAL A 26 -12.53 -17.67 -10.50
N LEU A 27 -13.65 -18.34 -10.26
CA LEU A 27 -14.96 -17.70 -10.10
C LEU A 27 -14.99 -16.77 -8.90
N CYS A 28 -14.41 -17.15 -7.76
CA CYS A 28 -14.30 -16.27 -6.59
C CYS A 28 -13.48 -15.01 -6.89
N LEU A 29 -12.31 -15.16 -7.54
CA LEU A 29 -11.46 -14.03 -7.89
C LEU A 29 -12.11 -13.11 -8.93
N THR A 30 -12.75 -13.70 -9.95
CA THR A 30 -13.53 -12.94 -10.94
C THR A 30 -14.70 -12.21 -10.30
N ALA A 31 -15.41 -12.85 -9.36
CA ALA A 31 -16.51 -12.22 -8.65
C ALA A 31 -16.04 -11.03 -7.79
N ILE A 32 -14.99 -11.20 -6.98
CA ILE A 32 -14.40 -10.11 -6.18
C ILE A 32 -13.95 -8.97 -7.09
N GLY A 33 -13.19 -9.27 -8.14
CA GLY A 33 -12.71 -8.25 -9.09
C GLY A 33 -13.86 -7.54 -9.80
N THR A 34 -14.92 -8.25 -10.20
CA THR A 34 -16.09 -7.65 -10.87
C THR A 34 -16.89 -6.77 -9.92
N ILE A 35 -17.13 -7.21 -8.68
CA ILE A 35 -17.85 -6.43 -7.66
C ILE A 35 -17.11 -5.11 -7.41
N VAL A 36 -15.80 -5.18 -7.21
CA VAL A 36 -14.96 -4.00 -6.95
C VAL A 36 -14.87 -3.10 -8.19
N PHE A 37 -14.71 -3.67 -9.38
CA PHE A 37 -14.70 -2.91 -10.63
C PHE A 37 -16.01 -2.17 -10.86
N VAL A 38 -17.15 -2.84 -10.67
CA VAL A 38 -18.47 -2.23 -10.80
C VAL A 38 -18.66 -1.13 -9.75
N SER A 39 -18.21 -1.33 -8.51
CA SER A 39 -18.36 -0.32 -7.45
C SER A 39 -17.62 0.99 -7.76
N TYR A 40 -16.51 0.96 -8.53
CA TYR A 40 -15.78 2.17 -8.91
C TYR A 40 -16.63 3.13 -9.75
N PHE A 41 -17.56 2.63 -10.56
CA PHE A 41 -18.48 3.47 -11.33
C PHE A 41 -19.49 4.23 -10.46
N TYR A 42 -19.66 3.82 -9.20
CA TYR A 42 -20.57 4.44 -8.24
C TYR A 42 -19.83 5.27 -7.17
N GLY A 43 -18.51 5.40 -7.28
CA GLY A 43 -17.69 6.29 -6.44
C GLY A 43 -16.97 5.62 -5.26
N PRO A 44 -16.14 6.38 -4.53
CA PRO A 44 -15.21 5.84 -3.53
C PRO A 44 -15.89 5.20 -2.30
N GLN A 45 -17.03 5.75 -1.86
CA GLN A 45 -17.77 5.22 -0.70
C GLN A 45 -18.33 3.82 -0.98
N ILE A 46 -19.04 3.65 -2.10
CA ILE A 46 -19.58 2.34 -2.51
C ILE A 46 -18.45 1.34 -2.76
N THR A 47 -17.33 1.81 -3.31
CA THR A 47 -16.11 1.01 -3.47
C THR A 47 -15.51 0.58 -2.14
N SER A 48 -15.44 1.47 -1.14
CA SER A 48 -14.99 1.12 0.22
C SER A 48 -15.87 0.03 0.82
N HIS A 49 -17.19 0.17 0.75
CA HIS A 49 -18.12 -0.84 1.26
C HIS A 49 -17.98 -2.18 0.55
N ALA A 50 -17.83 -2.17 -0.78
CA ALA A 50 -17.62 -3.38 -1.58
C ALA A 50 -16.31 -4.10 -1.19
N LEU A 51 -15.22 -3.36 -1.06
CA LEU A 51 -13.92 -3.87 -0.61
C LEU A 51 -13.98 -4.40 0.82
N THR A 52 -14.59 -3.66 1.75
CA THR A 52 -14.78 -4.12 3.13
C THR A 52 -15.60 -5.40 3.19
N THR A 53 -16.73 -5.47 2.47
CA THR A 53 -17.60 -6.66 2.46
C THR A 53 -16.89 -7.88 1.89
N THR A 54 -16.21 -7.71 0.75
CA THR A 54 -15.47 -8.82 0.12
C THR A 54 -14.32 -9.32 0.99
N SER A 55 -13.58 -8.42 1.65
CA SER A 55 -12.52 -8.79 2.60
C SER A 55 -13.05 -9.56 3.81
N ILE A 56 -14.14 -9.11 4.45
CA ILE A 56 -14.76 -9.81 5.60
C ILE A 56 -15.22 -11.21 5.19
N VAL A 57 -15.87 -11.33 4.04
CA VAL A 57 -16.37 -12.63 3.57
C VAL A 57 -15.19 -13.56 3.27
N ALA A 58 -14.17 -13.07 2.56
CA ALA A 58 -12.98 -13.87 2.21
C ALA A 58 -12.19 -14.30 3.46
N SER A 59 -11.92 -13.39 4.40
CA SER A 59 -11.19 -13.68 5.64
C SER A 59 -12.02 -14.56 6.59
N GLY A 60 -13.35 -14.39 6.63
CA GLY A 60 -14.24 -15.26 7.41
C GLY A 60 -14.26 -16.69 6.88
N PHE A 61 -14.33 -16.89 5.56
CA PHE A 61 -14.17 -18.22 4.96
C PHE A 61 -12.78 -18.81 5.24
N PHE A 62 -11.73 -17.99 5.15
CA PHE A 62 -10.38 -18.41 5.50
C PHE A 62 -10.31 -18.92 6.95
N ALA A 63 -10.75 -18.12 7.92
CA ALA A 63 -10.78 -18.47 9.34
C ALA A 63 -11.58 -19.74 9.61
N ALA A 64 -12.79 -19.86 9.05
CA ALA A 64 -13.63 -21.03 9.22
C ALA A 64 -12.95 -22.31 8.67
N LEU A 65 -12.29 -22.21 7.52
CA LEU A 65 -11.60 -23.35 6.91
C LEU A 65 -10.35 -23.77 7.68
N THR A 66 -9.56 -22.82 8.21
CA THR A 66 -8.37 -23.13 9.02
C THR A 66 -8.75 -23.71 10.38
N LEU A 67 -9.76 -23.17 11.06
CA LEU A 67 -10.27 -23.73 12.32
C LEU A 67 -10.83 -25.14 12.14
N ASN A 68 -11.47 -25.43 11.00
CA ASN A 68 -11.95 -26.77 10.67
C ASN A 68 -10.81 -27.80 10.42
N LEU A 69 -9.55 -27.39 10.36
CA LEU A 69 -8.41 -28.32 10.29
C LEU A 69 -8.09 -28.94 11.65
N ILE A 70 -8.30 -28.20 12.75
CA ILE A 70 -7.96 -28.61 14.12
C ILE A 70 -8.58 -29.96 14.52
N PRO A 71 -9.91 -30.18 14.36
CA PRO A 71 -10.51 -31.47 14.73
C PRO A 71 -10.09 -32.62 13.80
N LYS A 72 -9.39 -32.35 12.68
CA LYS A 72 -8.90 -33.38 11.74
C LYS A 72 -7.46 -33.79 11.99
N SER A 73 -6.79 -33.14 12.93
CA SER A 73 -5.41 -33.42 13.29
C SER A 73 -5.23 -34.85 13.78
N LYS A 74 -4.18 -35.54 13.32
CA LYS A 74 -3.97 -36.97 13.58
C LYS A 74 -3.16 -37.22 14.82
N ASN A 75 -2.39 -36.23 15.28
CA ASN A 75 -1.58 -36.31 16.48
C ASN A 75 -1.43 -34.90 17.12
N LYS A 76 -0.79 -34.84 18.30
CA LYS A 76 -0.57 -33.58 19.02
C LYS A 76 0.18 -32.54 18.19
N GLN A 77 1.12 -32.98 17.34
CA GLN A 77 1.94 -32.07 16.54
C GLN A 77 1.13 -31.42 15.41
N ASP A 78 0.28 -32.20 14.72
CA ASP A 78 -0.69 -31.69 13.76
C ASP A 78 -1.65 -30.72 14.43
N THR A 79 -2.13 -31.02 15.65
CA THR A 79 -2.98 -30.12 16.42
C THR A 79 -2.29 -28.77 16.60
N VAL A 80 -1.04 -28.73 17.07
CA VAL A 80 -0.28 -27.48 17.21
C VAL A 80 -0.18 -26.72 15.88
N ILE A 81 0.19 -27.40 14.79
CA ILE A 81 0.31 -26.78 13.45
C ILE A 81 -1.02 -26.18 13.00
N THR A 82 -2.10 -26.96 13.08
CA THR A 82 -3.44 -26.51 12.69
C THR A 82 -3.99 -25.42 13.60
N SER A 83 -3.67 -25.44 14.89
CA SER A 83 -4.08 -24.41 15.85
C SER A 83 -3.36 -23.09 15.59
N LEU A 84 -2.07 -23.09 15.26
CA LEU A 84 -1.36 -21.87 14.87
C LEU A 84 -1.92 -21.27 13.58
N PHE A 85 -2.20 -22.11 12.58
CA PHE A 85 -2.80 -21.64 11.33
C PHE A 85 -4.26 -21.17 11.50
N GLY A 86 -5.01 -21.84 12.38
CA GLY A 86 -6.34 -21.42 12.81
C GLY A 86 -6.33 -20.10 13.57
N CYS A 87 -5.35 -19.91 14.48
CA CYS A 87 -5.14 -18.68 15.23
C CYS A 87 -4.83 -17.51 14.29
N PHE A 88 -3.91 -17.70 13.34
CA PHE A 88 -3.65 -16.72 12.29
C PHE A 88 -4.93 -16.32 11.56
N GLY A 89 -5.68 -17.29 11.02
CA GLY A 89 -6.93 -16.98 10.31
C GLY A 89 -7.99 -16.29 11.18
N ALA A 90 -8.14 -16.71 12.43
CA ALA A 90 -9.09 -16.13 13.36
C ALA A 90 -8.74 -14.69 13.75
N LEU A 91 -7.47 -14.41 14.05
CA LEU A 91 -6.98 -13.05 14.33
C LEU A 91 -7.18 -12.15 13.12
N TRP A 92 -6.85 -12.65 11.92
CA TRP A 92 -7.03 -11.89 10.69
C TRP A 92 -8.48 -11.51 10.42
N PHE A 93 -9.41 -12.45 10.60
CA PHE A 93 -10.84 -12.19 10.48
C PHE A 93 -11.35 -11.21 11.54
N LEU A 94 -10.88 -11.36 12.78
CA LEU A 94 -11.24 -10.45 13.87
C LEU A 94 -10.78 -9.01 13.58
N SER A 95 -9.57 -8.84 13.05
CA SER A 95 -9.08 -7.54 12.59
C SER A 95 -9.99 -6.92 11.53
N GLU A 96 -10.39 -7.69 10.51
CA GLU A 96 -11.30 -7.21 9.47
C GLU A 96 -12.68 -6.80 10.02
N LEU A 97 -13.21 -7.55 11.00
CA LEU A 97 -14.46 -7.21 11.67
C LEU A 97 -14.34 -5.93 12.48
N ILE A 98 -13.27 -5.78 13.27
CA ILE A 98 -13.02 -4.58 14.08
C ILE A 98 -12.91 -3.37 13.16
N ARG A 99 -12.08 -3.45 12.11
CA ARG A 99 -11.93 -2.35 11.16
C ARG A 99 -13.25 -2.00 10.49
N ALA A 100 -13.97 -2.99 9.98
CA ALA A 100 -15.26 -2.76 9.33
C ALA A 100 -16.27 -2.09 10.27
N TYR A 101 -16.32 -2.52 11.52
CA TYR A 101 -17.17 -1.90 12.52
C TYR A 101 -16.76 -0.45 12.80
N THR A 102 -15.47 -0.18 13.01
CA THR A 102 -15.00 1.18 13.32
C THR A 102 -15.12 2.14 12.14
N GLU A 103 -14.75 1.70 10.93
CA GLU A 103 -14.71 2.56 9.75
C GLU A 103 -16.08 2.70 9.06
N GLU A 104 -16.84 1.60 8.93
CA GLU A 104 -18.10 1.62 8.16
C GLU A 104 -19.32 1.88 9.03
N ILE A 105 -19.34 1.41 10.28
CA ILE A 105 -20.49 1.59 11.18
C ILE A 105 -20.31 2.83 12.04
N LEU A 106 -19.17 2.97 12.72
CA LEU A 106 -18.90 4.14 13.56
C LEU A 106 -18.41 5.36 12.77
N GLN A 107 -18.03 5.21 11.50
CA GLN A 107 -17.48 6.27 10.66
C GLN A 107 -16.20 6.93 11.25
N ILE A 108 -15.48 6.19 12.11
CA ILE A 108 -14.23 6.65 12.72
C ILE A 108 -13.07 6.16 11.84
N LYS A 109 -12.59 7.05 10.98
CA LYS A 109 -11.40 6.81 10.16
C LYS A 109 -10.15 7.16 10.96
N ARG A 110 -9.63 6.20 11.73
CA ARG A 110 -8.41 6.36 12.52
C ARG A 110 -7.39 5.33 12.08
N TYR A 111 -6.24 5.80 11.62
CA TYR A 111 -5.04 5.00 11.46
C TYR A 111 -3.94 5.58 12.37
N PRO A 112 -3.30 4.76 13.23
CA PRO A 112 -3.60 3.36 13.53
C PRO A 112 -5.00 3.12 14.09
N SER A 113 -5.48 1.91 13.88
CA SER A 113 -6.79 1.42 14.26
C SER A 113 -6.69 0.37 15.36
N TRP A 114 -7.84 0.03 15.96
CA TRP A 114 -7.92 -1.05 16.94
C TRP A 114 -7.73 -2.45 16.35
N SER A 115 -7.73 -2.59 15.01
CA SER A 115 -7.46 -3.87 14.35
C SER A 115 -5.98 -4.19 14.20
N ASP A 116 -5.10 -3.18 14.26
CA ASP A 116 -3.66 -3.36 14.02
C ASP A 116 -2.98 -4.37 14.97
N PRO A 117 -3.24 -4.36 16.30
CA PRO A 117 -2.64 -5.35 17.20
C PRO A 117 -2.99 -6.80 16.83
N PHE A 118 -4.19 -7.03 16.28
CA PHE A 118 -4.66 -8.36 15.91
C PHE A 118 -4.02 -8.84 14.59
N TRP A 119 -3.83 -7.96 13.60
CA TRP A 119 -3.06 -8.31 12.40
C TRP A 119 -1.60 -8.63 12.75
N LEU A 120 -0.94 -7.80 13.55
CA LEU A 120 0.44 -8.04 13.99
C LEU A 120 0.58 -9.36 14.77
N ALA A 121 -0.35 -9.66 15.68
CA ALA A 121 -0.37 -10.93 16.39
C ALA A 121 -0.61 -12.13 15.44
N GLY A 122 -1.46 -11.93 14.43
CA GLY A 122 -1.70 -12.90 13.36
C GLY A 122 -0.40 -13.23 12.62
N GLU A 123 0.38 -12.23 12.24
CA GLU A 123 1.64 -12.46 11.53
C GLU A 123 2.67 -13.22 12.37
N VAL A 124 2.73 -12.95 13.68
CA VAL A 124 3.56 -13.74 14.60
C VAL A 124 3.11 -15.21 14.61
N ALA A 125 1.81 -15.47 14.66
CA ALA A 125 1.28 -16.84 14.59
C ALA A 125 1.63 -17.51 13.25
N LEU A 126 1.55 -16.78 12.13
CA LEU A 126 1.94 -17.27 10.81
C LEU A 126 3.44 -17.59 10.74
N PHE A 127 4.30 -16.73 11.28
CA PHE A 127 5.75 -16.96 11.34
C PHE A 127 6.06 -18.26 12.08
N VAL A 128 5.50 -18.45 13.27
CA VAL A 128 5.70 -19.67 14.08
C VAL A 128 5.18 -20.90 13.34
N TYR A 129 4.02 -20.80 12.68
CA TYR A 129 3.47 -21.86 11.83
C TYR A 129 4.47 -22.27 10.73
N LEU A 130 5.00 -21.30 9.97
CA LEU A 130 5.95 -21.56 8.88
C LEU A 130 7.22 -22.25 9.40
N ILE A 131 7.78 -21.79 10.51
CA ILE A 131 8.99 -22.40 11.11
C ILE A 131 8.74 -23.86 11.51
N ILE A 132 7.60 -24.16 12.12
CA ILE A 132 7.28 -25.54 12.53
C ILE A 132 7.06 -26.43 11.31
N VAL A 133 6.38 -25.94 10.27
CA VAL A 133 6.16 -26.69 9.03
C VAL A 133 7.48 -27.00 8.33
N LEU A 134 8.47 -26.10 8.38
CA LEU A 134 9.79 -26.28 7.77
C LEU A 134 10.73 -27.18 8.57
N LYS A 135 10.50 -27.35 9.87
CA LYS A 135 11.36 -28.13 10.77
C LYS A 135 11.73 -29.52 10.25
N PRO A 136 10.81 -30.34 9.67
CA PRO A 136 11.13 -31.67 9.14
C PRO A 136 12.09 -31.63 7.95
N ALA A 137 12.17 -30.50 7.26
CA ALA A 137 13.01 -30.28 6.10
C ALA A 137 14.32 -29.55 6.42
N ARG A 138 14.63 -29.31 7.71
CA ARG A 138 15.79 -28.51 8.12
C ARG A 138 17.10 -29.03 7.55
N GLU A 139 17.26 -30.34 7.45
CA GLU A 139 18.47 -30.98 6.90
C GLU A 139 18.70 -30.64 5.42
N PHE A 140 17.63 -30.30 4.69
CA PHE A 140 17.69 -29.90 3.28
C PHE A 140 17.91 -28.39 3.08
N ILE A 141 17.86 -27.59 4.16
CA ILE A 141 18.12 -26.16 4.11
C ILE A 141 19.62 -25.93 4.12
N SER A 142 20.21 -25.88 2.92
CA SER A 142 21.61 -25.51 2.77
C SER A 142 21.85 -24.06 3.22
N LYS A 143 23.08 -23.75 3.66
CA LYS A 143 23.51 -22.36 3.97
C LYS A 143 23.24 -21.40 2.81
N LYS A 144 23.31 -21.88 1.56
CA LYS A 144 23.02 -21.08 0.35
C LYS A 144 21.56 -20.64 0.28
N ILE A 145 20.63 -21.53 0.62
CA ILE A 145 19.19 -21.22 0.63
C ILE A 145 18.89 -20.20 1.73
N LEU A 146 19.49 -20.38 2.91
CA LEU A 146 19.34 -19.45 4.03
C LEU A 146 19.83 -18.05 3.64
N VAL A 147 21.08 -17.94 3.14
CA VAL A 147 21.65 -16.66 2.71
C VAL A 147 20.82 -16.00 1.61
N LEU A 148 20.36 -16.77 0.62
CA LEU A 148 19.50 -16.24 -0.45
C LEU A 148 18.17 -15.71 0.09
N SER A 149 17.53 -16.43 1.01
CA SER A 149 16.25 -16.04 1.61
C SER A 149 16.40 -14.76 2.45
N SER A 150 17.51 -14.66 3.21
CA SER A 150 17.85 -13.46 3.98
C SER A 150 18.14 -12.27 3.07
N LEU A 151 18.93 -12.45 2.00
CA LEU A 151 19.21 -11.36 1.05
C LEU A 151 17.95 -10.84 0.38
N LEU A 152 17.00 -11.72 0.03
CA LEU A 152 15.72 -11.32 -0.53
C LEU A 152 14.89 -10.51 0.46
N SER A 153 14.81 -10.97 1.71
CA SER A 153 14.14 -10.29 2.82
C SER A 153 14.71 -8.90 3.10
N THR A 154 16.04 -8.77 3.14
CA THR A 154 16.72 -7.48 3.31
C THR A 154 16.51 -6.57 2.10
N SER A 155 16.53 -7.12 0.88
CA SER A 155 16.28 -6.36 -0.34
C SER A 155 14.87 -5.77 -0.38
N LEU A 156 13.87 -6.47 0.17
CA LEU A 156 12.52 -5.96 0.33
C LEU A 156 12.46 -4.80 1.33
N LEU A 157 13.16 -4.92 2.46
CA LEU A 157 13.12 -3.93 3.54
C LEU A 157 13.87 -2.63 3.19
N THR A 158 14.91 -2.75 2.36
CA THR A 158 15.84 -1.64 2.11
C THR A 158 15.16 -0.38 1.53
N PRO A 159 14.30 -0.46 0.49
CA PRO A 159 13.57 0.71 -0.01
C PRO A 159 12.70 1.39 1.05
N SER A 160 12.02 0.60 1.88
CA SER A 160 11.16 1.11 2.95
C SER A 160 11.94 1.86 4.03
N ILE A 161 13.12 1.34 4.40
CA ILE A 161 14.06 2.04 5.30
C ILE A 161 14.48 3.39 4.69
N ILE A 162 14.91 3.39 3.42
CA ILE A 162 15.36 4.61 2.73
C ILE A 162 14.24 5.65 2.70
N ALA A 163 13.02 5.24 2.35
CA ALA A 163 11.87 6.14 2.24
C ALA A 163 11.54 6.82 3.57
N ILE A 164 11.55 6.08 4.68
CA ILE A 164 11.29 6.65 6.00
C ILE A 164 12.38 7.64 6.40
N PHE A 165 13.65 7.30 6.17
CA PHE A 165 14.74 8.23 6.46
C PHE A 165 14.68 9.51 5.61
N GLN A 166 14.20 9.42 4.37
CA GLN A 166 14.05 10.59 3.49
C GLN A 166 12.92 11.52 3.92
N THR A 167 11.83 10.99 4.48
CA THR A 167 10.69 11.81 4.90
C THR A 167 10.97 12.66 6.15
N GLY A 168 11.91 12.25 7.00
CA GLY A 168 12.09 12.85 8.33
C GLY A 168 10.94 12.56 9.31
N ASP A 169 9.88 11.88 8.87
CA ASP A 169 8.64 11.64 9.61
C ASP A 169 8.72 10.42 10.55
N VAL A 170 9.91 10.07 11.04
CA VAL A 170 10.11 8.93 11.95
C VAL A 170 9.33 9.09 13.27
N VAL A 171 8.85 10.30 13.56
CA VAL A 171 8.04 10.65 14.74
C VAL A 171 6.55 10.32 14.54
N ASN A 172 6.06 10.16 13.30
CA ASN A 172 4.65 9.85 13.05
C ASN A 172 4.36 8.38 13.37
N PHE A 173 3.56 8.14 14.40
CA PHE A 173 3.18 6.80 14.85
C PHE A 173 2.50 5.96 13.75
N SER A 174 1.74 6.59 12.84
CA SER A 174 1.12 5.92 11.69
C SER A 174 2.15 5.35 10.74
N VAL A 175 3.16 6.16 10.37
CA VAL A 175 4.26 5.73 9.48
C VAL A 175 5.10 4.66 10.16
N LEU A 176 5.39 4.82 11.46
CA LEU A 176 6.12 3.82 12.24
C LEU A 176 5.39 2.47 12.28
N LEU A 177 4.07 2.48 12.46
CA LEU A 177 3.28 1.26 12.47
C LEU A 177 3.20 0.61 11.09
N SER A 178 3.00 1.40 10.02
CA SER A 178 3.06 0.91 8.64
C SER A 178 4.40 0.26 8.33
N PHE A 179 5.50 0.83 8.83
CA PHE A 179 6.83 0.29 8.66
C PHE A 179 7.02 -1.04 9.40
N LEU A 180 6.41 -1.17 10.58
CA LEU A 180 6.45 -2.41 11.36
C LEU A 180 5.86 -3.59 10.57
N TYR A 181 4.79 -3.38 9.79
CA TYR A 181 4.27 -4.41 8.88
C TYR A 181 5.33 -4.85 7.88
N THR A 182 6.02 -3.92 7.21
CA THR A 182 7.07 -4.27 6.25
C THR A 182 8.26 -5.00 6.89
N ILE A 183 8.63 -4.66 8.14
CA ILE A 183 9.66 -5.41 8.88
C ILE A 183 9.21 -6.86 9.10
N ILE A 184 7.98 -7.05 9.57
CA ILE A 184 7.42 -8.37 9.84
C ILE A 184 7.30 -9.18 8.55
N ASP A 185 6.84 -8.57 7.46
CA ASP A 185 6.80 -9.16 6.12
C ASP A 185 8.17 -9.63 5.64
N SER A 186 9.19 -8.79 5.80
CA SER A 186 10.57 -9.17 5.51
C SER A 186 10.99 -10.38 6.34
N ILE A 187 10.67 -10.42 7.64
CA ILE A 187 10.99 -11.57 8.51
C ILE A 187 10.25 -12.84 8.03
N LEU A 188 8.97 -12.73 7.66
CA LEU A 188 8.14 -13.83 7.15
C LEU A 188 8.63 -14.37 5.81
N LEU A 189 9.20 -13.50 4.96
CA LEU A 189 9.70 -13.89 3.65
C LEU A 189 10.83 -14.93 3.76
N VAL A 190 11.61 -14.89 4.84
CA VAL A 190 12.73 -15.81 5.07
C VAL A 190 12.28 -17.28 5.11
N PRO A 191 11.43 -17.72 6.05
CA PRO A 191 10.90 -19.09 6.03
C PRO A 191 10.04 -19.37 4.80
N LEU A 192 9.33 -18.38 4.26
CA LEU A 192 8.50 -18.57 3.07
C LEU A 192 9.32 -19.01 1.85
N VAL A 193 10.43 -18.32 1.57
CA VAL A 193 11.35 -18.65 0.46
C VAL A 193 11.98 -20.03 0.68
N MET A 194 12.37 -20.36 1.92
CA MET A 194 12.87 -21.70 2.22
C MET A 194 11.82 -22.77 1.90
N GLY A 195 10.57 -22.55 2.30
CA GLY A 195 9.47 -23.47 2.01
C GLY A 195 9.22 -23.66 0.53
N VAL A 196 9.23 -22.58 -0.25
CA VAL A 196 9.14 -22.62 -1.71
C VAL A 196 10.23 -23.50 -2.32
N VAL A 197 11.48 -23.30 -1.91
CA VAL A 197 12.63 -24.05 -2.44
C VAL A 197 12.51 -25.55 -2.11
N ILE A 198 12.11 -25.89 -0.89
CA ILE A 198 12.01 -27.28 -0.43
C ILE A 198 10.78 -27.98 -1.05
N TYR A 199 9.63 -27.32 -1.02
CA TYR A 199 8.33 -27.93 -1.33
C TYR A 199 7.94 -27.85 -2.80
N GLN A 200 8.85 -27.39 -3.66
CA GLN A 200 8.56 -27.25 -5.08
C GLN A 200 8.21 -28.52 -5.83
N LYS A 201 8.76 -29.67 -5.41
CA LYS A 201 8.45 -30.95 -6.05
C LYS A 201 7.11 -31.53 -5.61
N LEU A 202 6.44 -30.87 -4.67
CA LEU A 202 5.12 -31.26 -4.19
C LEU A 202 4.06 -30.71 -5.15
N GLU A 203 3.90 -31.36 -6.31
CA GLU A 203 3.02 -30.96 -7.41
C GLU A 203 1.53 -30.74 -7.02
N LYS A 204 1.15 -31.05 -5.77
CA LYS A 204 -0.21 -30.93 -5.24
C LYS A 204 -0.28 -30.26 -3.86
N ASN A 205 0.75 -29.52 -3.45
CA ASN A 205 0.78 -28.96 -2.10
C ASN A 205 0.05 -27.61 -2.01
N TYR A 206 -0.86 -27.51 -1.05
CA TYR A 206 -1.53 -26.27 -0.64
C TYR A 206 -0.55 -25.18 -0.23
N PHE A 207 0.66 -25.56 0.21
CA PHE A 207 1.72 -24.63 0.60
C PHE A 207 2.03 -23.60 -0.49
N TRP A 208 2.03 -24.00 -1.77
CA TRP A 208 2.25 -23.08 -2.88
C TRP A 208 1.18 -22.00 -3.02
N ILE A 209 -0.07 -22.39 -2.77
CA ILE A 209 -1.22 -21.48 -2.82
C ILE A 209 -1.09 -20.48 -1.66
N LEU A 210 -0.76 -20.98 -0.47
CA LEU A 210 -0.52 -20.15 0.71
C LEU A 210 0.63 -19.17 0.48
N THR A 211 1.75 -19.63 -0.10
CA THR A 211 2.88 -18.76 -0.43
C THR A 211 2.50 -17.66 -1.41
N ALA A 212 1.77 -17.99 -2.47
CA ALA A 212 1.31 -16.97 -3.41
C ALA A 212 0.45 -15.89 -2.73
N ALA A 213 -0.41 -16.30 -1.80
CA ALA A 213 -1.22 -15.36 -1.04
C ALA A 213 -0.40 -14.48 -0.08
N ILE A 214 0.58 -15.05 0.63
CA ILE A 214 1.45 -14.30 1.54
C ILE A 214 2.31 -13.31 0.75
N ILE A 215 2.88 -13.72 -0.39
CA ILE A 215 3.65 -12.81 -1.26
C ILE A 215 2.77 -11.63 -1.74
N LEU A 216 1.52 -11.90 -2.09
CA LEU A 216 0.58 -10.84 -2.45
C LEU A 216 0.28 -9.91 -1.27
N ASN A 217 0.14 -10.46 -0.06
CA ASN A 217 -0.06 -9.67 1.16
C ASN A 217 1.14 -8.74 1.41
N VAL A 218 2.35 -9.30 1.43
CA VAL A 218 3.63 -8.56 1.57
C VAL A 218 3.76 -7.44 0.53
N ALA A 219 3.42 -7.73 -0.73
CA ALA A 219 3.45 -6.72 -1.78
C ALA A 219 2.41 -5.61 -1.53
N THR A 220 1.23 -5.98 -1.03
CA THR A 220 0.15 -5.04 -0.71
C THR A 220 0.53 -4.16 0.47
N ASP A 221 1.11 -4.72 1.53
CA ASP A 221 1.59 -3.99 2.73
C ASP A 221 2.76 -3.07 2.42
N THR A 222 3.68 -3.50 1.55
CA THR A 222 4.75 -2.65 1.05
C THR A 222 4.17 -1.43 0.34
N VAL A 223 3.22 -1.64 -0.57
CA VAL A 223 2.53 -0.54 -1.26
C VAL A 223 1.72 0.33 -0.30
N PHE A 224 1.14 -0.26 0.74
CA PHE A 224 0.40 0.46 1.76
C PHE A 224 1.31 1.43 2.51
N LEU A 225 2.48 0.99 2.98
CA LEU A 225 3.47 1.86 3.62
C LEU A 225 3.79 3.09 2.75
N PHE A 226 4.09 2.87 1.47
CA PHE A 226 4.41 4.01 0.61
C PHE A 226 3.21 4.92 0.37
N SER A 227 1.99 4.37 0.26
CA SER A 227 0.78 5.19 0.15
C SER A 227 0.51 6.01 1.41
N GLN A 228 0.96 5.54 2.59
CA GLN A 228 0.92 6.31 3.84
C GLN A 228 1.98 7.41 3.85
N ILE A 229 3.23 7.08 3.47
CA ILE A 229 4.32 8.06 3.36
C ILE A 229 3.95 9.21 2.40
N THR A 230 3.31 8.88 1.28
CA THR A 230 2.92 9.86 0.26
C THR A 230 1.55 10.50 0.52
N ASN A 231 0.86 10.10 1.60
CA ASN A 231 -0.53 10.49 1.90
C ASN A 231 -1.53 10.22 0.76
N PHE A 232 -1.24 9.30 -0.16
CA PHE A 232 -2.12 8.94 -1.28
C PHE A 232 -3.17 7.88 -0.92
N TYR A 233 -3.13 7.33 0.29
CA TYR A 233 -4.06 6.30 0.72
C TYR A 233 -5.43 6.88 1.09
N TYR A 234 -6.49 6.46 0.38
CA TYR A 234 -7.87 6.90 0.63
C TYR A 234 -8.86 5.76 0.85
N ALA A 235 -10.06 6.10 1.35
CA ALA A 235 -11.13 5.12 1.54
C ALA A 235 -11.64 4.58 0.19
N GLY A 236 -11.58 3.26 0.02
CA GLY A 236 -11.88 2.61 -1.26
C GLY A 236 -10.69 2.50 -2.21
N HIS A 237 -9.46 2.79 -1.75
CA HIS A 237 -8.26 2.69 -2.56
C HIS A 237 -8.08 1.28 -3.19
N PRO A 238 -7.69 1.17 -4.47
CA PRO A 238 -7.57 -0.11 -5.20
C PRO A 238 -6.65 -1.13 -4.54
N LEU A 239 -5.66 -0.64 -3.79
CA LEU A 239 -4.75 -1.48 -3.01
C LEU A 239 -5.48 -2.49 -2.12
N ARG A 240 -6.63 -2.12 -1.56
CA ARG A 240 -7.39 -2.99 -0.66
C ARG A 240 -7.90 -4.25 -1.36
N LEU A 241 -8.00 -4.24 -2.69
CA LEU A 241 -8.29 -5.43 -3.49
C LEU A 241 -7.20 -6.49 -3.33
N GLY A 242 -5.94 -6.07 -3.17
CA GLY A 242 -4.79 -6.96 -2.93
C GLY A 242 -5.01 -7.85 -1.70
N TYR A 243 -5.44 -7.25 -0.58
CA TYR A 243 -5.81 -7.97 0.64
C TYR A 243 -6.97 -8.95 0.41
N GLY A 244 -8.08 -8.49 -0.18
CA GLY A 244 -9.24 -9.35 -0.44
C GLY A 244 -8.91 -10.54 -1.34
N VAL A 245 -8.09 -10.34 -2.38
CA VAL A 245 -7.59 -11.40 -3.25
C VAL A 245 -6.66 -12.35 -2.49
N ALA A 246 -5.74 -11.83 -1.67
CA ALA A 246 -4.88 -12.66 -0.83
C ALA A 246 -5.71 -13.57 0.08
N TYR A 247 -6.74 -13.04 0.75
CA TYR A 247 -7.60 -13.82 1.65
C TYR A 247 -8.36 -14.91 0.90
N ALA A 248 -8.88 -14.63 -0.30
CA ALA A 248 -9.53 -15.64 -1.13
C ALA A 248 -8.57 -16.78 -1.54
N ILE A 249 -7.31 -16.45 -1.87
CA ILE A 249 -6.29 -17.44 -2.19
C ILE A 249 -5.92 -18.25 -0.93
N MET A 250 -5.77 -17.61 0.24
CA MET A 250 -5.52 -18.29 1.52
C MET A 250 -6.66 -19.25 1.89
N ALA A 251 -7.92 -18.82 1.74
CA ALA A 251 -9.10 -19.66 1.96
C ALA A 251 -9.07 -20.89 1.05
N TYR A 252 -8.75 -20.72 -0.24
CA TYR A 252 -8.59 -21.84 -1.15
C TYR A 252 -7.42 -22.77 -0.78
N GLY A 253 -6.30 -22.21 -0.28
CA GLY A 253 -5.19 -22.97 0.29
C GLY A 253 -5.63 -23.83 1.47
N ALA A 254 -6.35 -23.25 2.44
CA ALA A 254 -6.91 -23.97 3.58
C ALA A 254 -7.91 -25.06 3.16
N HIS A 255 -8.75 -24.78 2.14
CA HIS A 255 -9.64 -25.77 1.55
C HIS A 255 -8.85 -26.97 0.97
N LYS A 256 -7.76 -26.70 0.24
CA LYS A 256 -6.91 -27.78 -0.30
C LYS A 256 -6.22 -28.57 0.79
N GLN A 257 -5.75 -27.92 1.85
CA GLN A 257 -5.19 -28.64 2.99
C GLN A 257 -6.22 -29.56 3.66
N ASN A 258 -7.45 -29.08 3.82
CA ASN A 258 -8.56 -29.89 4.33
C ASN A 258 -8.82 -31.13 3.46
N GLN A 259 -8.79 -30.99 2.13
CA GLN A 259 -8.93 -32.14 1.22
C GLN A 259 -7.77 -33.15 1.37
N VAL A 260 -6.54 -32.68 1.57
CA VAL A 260 -5.36 -33.52 1.76
C VAL A 260 -5.48 -34.29 3.07
N MET A 261 -5.79 -33.62 4.18
CA MET A 261 -5.96 -34.25 5.50
C MET A 261 -7.10 -35.27 5.56
N LYS A 262 -8.15 -35.09 4.74
CA LYS A 262 -9.24 -36.08 4.62
C LYS A 262 -8.81 -37.35 3.89
N LYS A 263 -7.94 -37.24 2.89
CA LYS A 263 -7.54 -38.36 2.02
C LYS A 263 -6.33 -39.11 2.56
N ASN A 264 -5.43 -38.43 3.26
CA ASN A 264 -4.21 -39.03 3.80
C ASN A 264 -4.39 -39.37 5.29
N PRO A 265 -4.16 -40.63 5.69
CA PRO A 265 -4.19 -41.02 7.10
C PRO A 265 -2.95 -40.55 7.87
N LEU A 266 -1.86 -40.23 7.17
CA LEU A 266 -0.59 -39.86 7.77
C LEU A 266 -0.63 -38.46 8.40
N PRO A 267 0.13 -38.20 9.49
CA PRO A 267 0.31 -36.86 10.03
C PRO A 267 0.93 -35.89 9.02
N ILE A 268 0.68 -34.58 9.18
CA ILE A 268 1.13 -33.53 8.24
C ILE A 268 2.64 -33.58 8.03
N ILE A 269 3.40 -33.71 9.12
CA ILE A 269 4.86 -33.74 9.07
C ILE A 269 5.39 -34.99 8.38
N GLU A 270 4.76 -36.14 8.60
CA GLU A 270 5.18 -37.37 7.95
C GLU A 270 4.89 -37.32 6.44
N GLN A 271 3.73 -36.76 6.05
CA GLN A 271 3.44 -36.48 4.64
C GLN A 271 4.51 -35.59 4.02
N ILE A 272 4.90 -34.51 4.71
CA ILE A 272 5.96 -33.61 4.26
C ILE A 272 7.27 -34.39 4.09
N ARG A 273 7.70 -35.13 5.12
CA ARG A 273 8.96 -35.89 5.14
C ARG A 273 9.06 -36.90 4.01
N LEU A 274 7.99 -37.67 3.78
CA LEU A 274 7.94 -38.68 2.73
C LEU A 274 8.01 -38.09 1.32
N THR A 275 7.61 -36.84 1.16
CA THR A 275 7.53 -36.21 -0.15
C THR A 275 8.75 -35.34 -0.49
N ILE A 276 9.64 -35.09 0.48
CA ILE A 276 10.92 -34.44 0.20
C ILE A 276 11.81 -35.40 -0.62
N PRO A 277 12.29 -35.00 -1.80
CA PRO A 277 13.16 -35.83 -2.63
C PRO A 277 14.47 -36.13 -1.89
N LYS A 278 14.82 -37.42 -1.77
CA LYS A 278 16.09 -37.86 -1.15
C LYS A 278 17.35 -37.61 -2.01
N ASP A 279 17.17 -37.22 -3.27
CA ASP A 279 18.28 -37.01 -4.22
C ASP A 279 18.73 -35.53 -4.23
N GLU A 280 20.00 -35.30 -3.88
CA GLU A 280 20.69 -34.01 -3.81
C GLU A 280 20.78 -33.26 -5.15
N SER A 281 20.63 -33.95 -6.29
CA SER A 281 20.85 -33.38 -7.63
C SER A 281 19.79 -32.38 -8.09
N ALA A 282 18.76 -32.16 -7.27
CA ALA A 282 17.60 -31.35 -7.59
C ALA A 282 17.82 -29.83 -7.48
N LYS A 283 18.84 -29.31 -8.15
CA LYS A 283 18.99 -27.88 -8.44
C LYS A 283 17.88 -27.45 -9.39
N SER A 284 16.69 -27.21 -8.84
CA SER A 284 15.55 -26.77 -9.64
C SER A 284 15.79 -25.37 -10.16
N LEU A 285 15.96 -25.31 -11.46
CA LEU A 285 16.18 -24.11 -12.27
C LEU A 285 14.97 -23.16 -12.30
N PHE A 286 13.86 -23.51 -11.66
CA PHE A 286 12.57 -22.82 -11.75
C PHE A 286 12.19 -22.00 -10.50
N VAL A 287 12.85 -22.20 -9.36
CA VAL A 287 12.58 -21.39 -8.14
C VAL A 287 13.35 -20.08 -8.14
N ALA A 288 14.59 -20.07 -8.64
CA ALA A 288 15.36 -18.83 -8.77
C ALA A 288 14.65 -17.77 -9.64
N PRO A 289 14.04 -18.10 -10.81
CA PRO A 289 13.32 -17.12 -11.63
C PRO A 289 12.05 -16.60 -10.96
N LEU A 290 11.33 -17.42 -10.19
CA LEU A 290 10.14 -16.97 -9.46
C LEU A 290 10.54 -16.04 -8.31
N ILE A 291 11.57 -16.43 -7.53
CA ILE A 291 12.13 -15.58 -6.47
C ILE A 291 12.63 -14.26 -7.06
N ILE A 292 13.34 -14.30 -8.19
CA ILE A 292 13.87 -13.10 -8.83
C ILE A 292 12.75 -12.26 -9.45
N ALA A 293 11.73 -12.86 -10.05
CA ALA A 293 10.57 -12.13 -10.57
C ALA A 293 9.81 -11.44 -9.43
N THR A 294 9.60 -12.13 -8.31
CA THR A 294 8.98 -11.55 -7.10
C THR A 294 9.86 -10.43 -6.54
N ALA A 295 11.18 -10.65 -6.42
CA ALA A 295 12.13 -9.64 -5.97
C ALA A 295 12.08 -8.38 -6.86
N VAL A 296 12.15 -8.57 -8.18
CA VAL A 296 12.15 -7.50 -9.17
C VAL A 296 10.80 -6.77 -9.17
N THR A 297 9.69 -7.49 -9.06
CA THR A 297 8.35 -6.86 -9.02
C THR A 297 8.21 -6.01 -7.78
N ILE A 298 8.55 -6.57 -6.61
CA ILE A 298 8.41 -5.81 -5.36
C ILE A 298 9.39 -4.63 -5.35
N PHE A 299 10.65 -4.86 -5.73
CA PHE A 299 11.64 -3.79 -5.83
C PHE A 299 11.22 -2.69 -6.81
N SER A 300 10.68 -3.05 -7.98
CA SER A 300 10.18 -2.08 -8.96
C SER A 300 9.02 -1.28 -8.37
N LEU A 301 8.04 -1.95 -7.75
CA LEU A 301 6.90 -1.31 -7.07
C LEU A 301 7.35 -0.40 -5.93
N SER A 302 8.34 -0.81 -5.13
CA SER A 302 8.88 0.02 -4.06
C SER A 302 9.60 1.26 -4.60
N ILE A 303 10.41 1.15 -5.65
CA ILE A 303 11.07 2.33 -6.25
C ILE A 303 10.06 3.28 -6.87
N LEU A 304 9.02 2.75 -7.52
CA LEU A 304 7.97 3.54 -8.14
C LEU A 304 7.22 4.45 -7.19
N GLN A 305 7.17 4.06 -5.93
CA GLN A 305 6.40 4.79 -4.93
C GLN A 305 7.26 5.73 -4.11
N ILE A 306 8.59 5.55 -4.13
CA ILE A 306 9.53 6.58 -3.72
C ILE A 306 9.45 7.78 -4.69
N TYR A 307 9.05 7.55 -5.94
CA TYR A 307 8.92 8.62 -6.93
C TYR A 307 7.47 9.16 -6.95
N PRO A 308 7.23 10.42 -6.55
CA PRO A 308 5.91 11.01 -6.65
C PRO A 308 5.52 11.15 -8.12
N LEU A 309 4.67 10.24 -8.61
CA LEU A 309 4.16 10.24 -9.99
C LEU A 309 3.48 11.56 -10.36
N GLU A 310 3.01 12.31 -9.37
CA GLU A 310 2.44 13.66 -9.49
C GLU A 310 3.44 14.71 -9.98
N ARG A 311 4.75 14.46 -9.83
CA ARG A 311 5.82 15.35 -10.34
C ARG A 311 6.14 15.09 -11.81
N LEU A 312 5.65 13.99 -12.37
CA LEU A 312 5.84 13.69 -13.78
C LEU A 312 4.86 14.54 -14.59
N SER A 313 5.36 15.21 -15.62
CA SER A 313 4.50 15.87 -16.61
C SER A 313 3.53 14.84 -17.23
N ALA A 314 2.38 15.30 -17.73
CA ALA A 314 1.43 14.43 -18.42
C ALA A 314 2.08 13.60 -19.55
N ARG A 315 3.15 14.13 -20.17
CA ARG A 315 3.97 13.44 -21.18
C ARG A 315 4.85 12.34 -20.59
N GLU A 316 5.41 12.54 -19.41
CA GLU A 316 6.22 11.53 -18.72
C GLU A 316 5.34 10.43 -18.13
N ILE A 317 4.17 10.77 -17.57
CA ILE A 317 3.18 9.77 -17.12
C ILE A 317 2.74 8.87 -18.29
N THR A 318 2.46 9.46 -19.45
CA THR A 318 2.08 8.69 -20.65
C THR A 318 3.20 7.81 -21.21
N ILE A 319 4.47 8.06 -20.86
CA ILE A 319 5.61 7.21 -21.22
C ILE A 319 5.88 6.16 -20.14
N ILE A 320 5.86 6.56 -18.86
CA ILE A 320 6.23 5.73 -17.71
C ILE A 320 5.13 4.72 -17.40
N SER A 321 3.85 5.12 -17.36
CA SER A 321 2.76 4.19 -17.04
C SER A 321 2.70 2.97 -17.99
N PRO A 322 2.83 3.10 -19.32
CA PRO A 322 2.87 1.94 -20.21
C PRO A 322 4.10 1.05 -20.03
N ILE A 323 5.28 1.63 -19.78
CA ILE A 323 6.49 0.85 -19.44
C ILE A 323 6.27 0.09 -18.14
N LEU A 324 5.53 0.70 -17.21
CA LEU A 324 5.25 0.15 -15.90
C LEU A 324 4.25 -0.99 -15.90
N TYR A 325 3.04 -0.71 -16.38
CA TYR A 325 2.02 -1.73 -16.54
C TYR A 325 2.51 -2.80 -17.52
N GLY A 326 3.28 -2.41 -18.55
CA GLY A 326 3.96 -3.32 -19.46
C GLY A 326 4.98 -4.22 -18.76
N SER A 327 5.78 -3.71 -17.82
CA SER A 327 6.73 -4.52 -17.06
C SER A 327 6.03 -5.48 -16.10
N ILE A 328 4.99 -5.04 -15.40
CA ILE A 328 4.15 -5.90 -14.54
C ILE A 328 3.49 -7.00 -15.37
N ILE A 329 2.84 -6.65 -16.49
CA ILE A 329 2.21 -7.61 -17.40
C ILE A 329 3.25 -8.57 -17.97
N THR A 330 4.43 -8.07 -18.35
CA THR A 330 5.53 -8.91 -18.86
C THR A 330 5.99 -9.90 -17.79
N VAL A 331 6.19 -9.47 -16.55
CA VAL A 331 6.53 -10.37 -15.44
C VAL A 331 5.43 -11.39 -15.19
N LEU A 332 4.15 -11.00 -15.22
CA LEU A 332 3.03 -11.93 -15.06
C LEU A 332 2.96 -12.97 -16.20
N ILE A 333 3.13 -12.55 -17.45
CA ILE A 333 3.19 -13.43 -18.63
C ILE A 333 4.36 -14.39 -18.51
N LEU A 334 5.52 -13.90 -18.06
CA LEU A 334 6.72 -14.73 -17.87
C LEU A 334 6.54 -15.73 -16.73
N CYS A 335 5.93 -15.33 -15.61
CA CYS A 335 5.55 -16.22 -14.50
C CYS A 335 4.57 -17.30 -14.99
N ALA A 336 3.54 -16.93 -15.75
CA ALA A 336 2.61 -17.88 -16.36
C ALA A 336 3.34 -18.85 -17.33
N GLY A 337 4.26 -18.33 -18.14
CA GLY A 337 5.11 -19.12 -19.04
C GLY A 337 5.96 -20.14 -18.28
N ILE A 338 6.60 -19.72 -17.19
CA ILE A 338 7.38 -20.60 -16.29
C ILE A 338 6.50 -21.72 -15.73
N VAL A 339 5.30 -21.40 -15.26
CA VAL A 339 4.34 -22.39 -14.73
C VAL A 339 3.90 -23.39 -15.82
N ILE A 340 3.59 -22.89 -17.02
CA ILE A 340 3.18 -23.73 -18.16
C ILE A 340 4.32 -24.67 -18.59
N ILE A 341 5.55 -24.15 -18.71
CA ILE A 341 6.73 -24.93 -19.06
C ILE A 341 7.04 -25.97 -17.98
N GLY A 342 7.00 -25.57 -16.71
CA GLY A 342 7.18 -26.46 -15.56
C GLY A 342 6.19 -27.63 -15.59
N LYS A 343 4.90 -27.34 -15.78
CA LYS A 343 3.84 -28.37 -15.90
C LYS A 343 4.05 -29.31 -17.08
N LYS A 344 4.48 -28.79 -18.23
CA LYS A 344 4.76 -29.61 -19.42
C LYS A 344 5.95 -30.54 -19.18
N SER A 345 7.00 -30.05 -18.52
CA SER A 345 8.18 -30.84 -18.15
C SER A 345 7.83 -31.97 -17.18
N THR A 346 7.07 -31.69 -16.12
CA THR A 346 6.67 -32.70 -15.14
C THR A 346 5.80 -33.80 -15.75
N THR A 347 4.82 -33.41 -16.58
CA THR A 347 3.95 -34.35 -17.32
C THR A 347 4.76 -35.26 -18.25
N LEU A 348 5.82 -34.74 -18.86
CA LEU A 348 6.69 -35.54 -19.72
C LEU A 348 7.55 -36.52 -18.90
N LYS A 349 8.12 -36.06 -17.78
CA LYS A 349 8.89 -36.90 -16.86
C LYS A 349 8.03 -38.04 -16.28
N SER A 350 6.76 -37.79 -15.95
CA SER A 350 5.86 -38.83 -15.44
C SER A 350 5.58 -39.90 -16.50
N LYS A 351 5.32 -39.51 -17.76
CA LYS A 351 5.12 -40.44 -18.88
C LYS A 351 6.37 -41.29 -19.15
N MET A 352 7.56 -40.70 -19.08
CA MET A 352 8.82 -41.43 -19.25
C MET A 352 9.02 -42.48 -18.16
N ARG A 353 8.75 -42.15 -16.89
CA ARG A 353 8.84 -43.14 -15.79
C ARG A 353 7.87 -44.32 -16.00
N MET A 354 6.64 -44.05 -16.45
CA MET A 354 5.67 -45.12 -16.75
C MET A 354 6.17 -46.06 -17.85
N LEU A 355 6.74 -45.53 -18.93
CA LEU A 355 7.30 -46.32 -20.02
C LEU A 355 8.53 -47.14 -19.58
N GLN A 356 9.41 -46.56 -18.76
CA GLN A 356 10.55 -47.27 -18.18
C GLN A 356 10.12 -48.40 -17.23
N SER A 357 9.09 -48.16 -16.40
CA SER A 357 8.54 -49.22 -15.54
C SER A 357 7.84 -50.32 -16.33
N ALA A 358 7.21 -50.00 -17.47
CA ALA A 358 6.59 -50.99 -18.33
C ALA A 358 7.63 -51.90 -19.02
N GLN A 359 8.83 -51.37 -19.34
CA GLN A 359 9.93 -52.16 -19.89
C GLN A 359 10.54 -53.16 -18.90
N THR A 360 10.45 -52.90 -17.60
CA THR A 360 11.13 -53.70 -16.56
C THR A 360 10.31 -54.87 -16.01
N VAL A 361 9.00 -54.94 -16.29
CA VAL A 361 8.07 -55.83 -15.55
C VAL A 361 7.61 -57.08 -16.32
N GLN A 362 8.05 -57.35 -17.55
CA GLN A 362 7.65 -58.59 -18.25
C GLN A 362 8.61 -59.76 -17.98
N PRO A 363 8.21 -60.81 -17.23
CA PRO A 363 9.02 -62.01 -17.02
C PRO A 363 9.14 -62.80 -18.33
N ILE A 364 10.37 -63.10 -18.71
CA ILE A 364 10.76 -63.69 -20.00
C ILE A 364 10.26 -65.15 -20.15
N GLU A 365 10.01 -65.84 -19.04
CA GLU A 365 9.75 -67.29 -18.99
C GLU A 365 8.38 -67.74 -19.54
N GLU A 366 7.34 -66.89 -19.53
CA GLU A 366 6.02 -67.27 -20.07
C GLU A 366 5.86 -66.98 -21.57
N THR A 367 6.67 -66.08 -22.12
CA THR A 367 6.55 -65.59 -23.50
C THR A 367 7.29 -66.42 -24.55
N MET A 368 8.11 -67.40 -24.15
CA MET A 368 8.87 -68.26 -25.06
C MET A 368 8.06 -69.42 -25.68
N LYS A 369 6.80 -69.64 -25.26
CA LYS A 369 5.97 -70.74 -25.76
C LYS A 369 5.26 -70.46 -27.09
N GLU A 370 5.20 -69.20 -27.56
CA GLU A 370 4.58 -68.83 -28.84
C GLU A 370 5.44 -67.83 -29.64
N PRO A 371 6.03 -68.23 -30.79
CA PRO A 371 6.95 -67.38 -31.56
C PRO A 371 6.29 -66.14 -32.20
N ARG A 372 4.96 -66.13 -32.42
CA ARG A 372 4.23 -64.94 -32.87
C ARG A 372 4.18 -63.86 -31.78
N LYS A 373 3.86 -64.27 -30.55
CA LYS A 373 3.74 -63.39 -29.40
C LYS A 373 5.09 -62.75 -29.02
N TYR A 374 6.17 -63.49 -29.22
CA TYR A 374 7.53 -62.98 -29.05
C TYR A 374 7.83 -61.80 -29.99
N LYS A 375 7.52 -61.92 -31.30
CA LYS A 375 7.76 -60.84 -32.28
C LYS A 375 6.93 -59.58 -31.98
N GLU A 376 5.69 -59.74 -31.53
CA GLU A 376 4.84 -58.60 -31.14
C GLU A 376 5.42 -57.87 -29.91
N ILE A 377 5.88 -58.60 -28.90
CA ILE A 377 6.50 -58.04 -27.69
C ILE A 377 7.84 -57.35 -28.01
N GLU A 378 8.63 -57.93 -28.90
CA GLU A 378 9.89 -57.34 -29.36
C GLU A 378 9.65 -56.03 -30.11
N LEU A 379 8.64 -56.00 -30.99
CA LEU A 379 8.22 -54.79 -31.70
C LEU A 379 7.68 -53.70 -30.74
N GLU A 380 6.89 -54.08 -29.73
CA GLU A 380 6.43 -53.15 -28.68
C GLU A 380 7.59 -52.57 -27.87
N LYS A 381 8.60 -53.38 -27.53
CA LYS A 381 9.81 -52.92 -26.82
C LYS A 381 10.62 -51.94 -27.65
N ILE A 382 10.78 -52.20 -28.95
CA ILE A 382 11.45 -51.30 -29.89
C ILE A 382 10.69 -49.98 -29.97
N LEU A 383 9.37 -50.03 -30.21
CA LEU A 383 8.52 -48.83 -30.28
C LEU A 383 8.55 -48.01 -28.97
N ALA A 384 8.52 -48.66 -27.81
CA ALA A 384 8.61 -48.01 -26.51
C ALA A 384 9.98 -47.34 -26.31
N SER A 385 11.06 -47.98 -26.76
CA SER A 385 12.43 -47.42 -26.68
C SER A 385 12.60 -46.19 -27.58
N GLU A 386 12.08 -46.22 -28.81
CA GLU A 386 12.07 -45.06 -29.71
C GLU A 386 11.23 -43.92 -29.12
N THR A 387 10.08 -44.26 -28.53
CA THR A 387 9.20 -43.29 -27.87
C THR A 387 9.91 -42.63 -26.67
N LEU A 388 10.66 -43.40 -25.89
CA LEU A 388 11.48 -42.90 -24.77
C LEU A 388 12.58 -41.95 -25.25
N VAL A 389 13.31 -42.31 -26.31
CA VAL A 389 14.35 -41.44 -26.90
C VAL A 389 13.73 -40.12 -27.40
N LEU A 390 12.56 -40.19 -28.06
CA LEU A 390 11.84 -39.00 -28.51
C LEU A 390 11.37 -38.13 -27.33
N MET A 391 10.87 -38.74 -26.25
CA MET A 391 10.49 -38.02 -25.03
C MET A 391 11.71 -37.41 -24.33
N GLN A 392 12.84 -38.11 -24.24
CA GLN A 392 14.10 -37.58 -23.71
C GLN A 392 14.57 -36.37 -24.53
N LYS A 393 14.51 -36.45 -25.87
CA LYS A 393 14.84 -35.34 -26.77
C LYS A 393 13.88 -34.15 -26.56
N LYS A 394 12.58 -34.41 -26.45
CA LYS A 394 11.58 -33.36 -26.13
C LYS A 394 11.83 -32.74 -24.75
N LEU A 395 12.21 -33.54 -23.76
CA LEU A 395 12.51 -33.07 -22.40
C LEU A 395 13.75 -32.18 -22.40
N ASN A 396 14.84 -32.62 -23.03
CA ASN A 396 16.06 -31.84 -23.16
C ASN A 396 15.79 -30.53 -23.91
N ASN A 397 14.96 -30.55 -24.96
CA ASN A 397 14.53 -29.32 -25.62
C ASN A 397 13.72 -28.42 -24.69
N ILE A 398 12.75 -28.95 -23.94
CA ILE A 398 11.97 -28.16 -22.97
C ILE A 398 12.85 -27.59 -21.85
N GLU A 399 13.82 -28.36 -21.34
CA GLU A 399 14.76 -27.89 -20.32
C GLU A 399 15.74 -26.84 -20.88
N LYS A 400 16.20 -27.00 -22.13
CA LYS A 400 17.02 -26.01 -22.83
C LYS A 400 16.22 -24.73 -23.12
N THR A 401 14.99 -24.86 -23.62
CA THR A 401 14.08 -23.73 -23.82
C THR A 401 13.78 -23.06 -22.49
N GLY A 402 13.48 -23.82 -21.43
CA GLY A 402 13.25 -23.28 -20.08
C GLY A 402 14.45 -22.52 -19.53
N LYS A 403 15.68 -23.04 -19.71
CA LYS A 403 16.92 -22.32 -19.38
C LYS A 403 17.03 -21.01 -20.15
N ASN A 404 16.83 -21.04 -21.47
CA ASN A 404 16.92 -19.85 -22.31
C ASN A 404 15.82 -18.82 -21.96
N THR A 405 14.60 -19.26 -21.69
CA THR A 405 13.51 -18.40 -21.22
C THR A 405 13.85 -17.79 -19.86
N THR A 406 14.39 -18.56 -18.93
CA THR A 406 14.87 -18.05 -17.64
C THR A 406 15.96 -16.98 -17.82
N TYR A 407 16.96 -17.21 -18.67
CA TYR A 407 18.00 -16.21 -18.93
C TYR A 407 17.43 -14.96 -19.60
N ALA A 408 16.48 -15.12 -20.53
CA ALA A 408 15.80 -13.99 -21.15
C ALA A 408 15.00 -13.19 -20.12
N VAL A 409 14.32 -13.84 -19.17
CA VAL A 409 13.63 -13.16 -18.04
C VAL A 409 14.63 -12.36 -17.23
N LEU A 410 15.74 -12.97 -16.80
CA LEU A 410 16.76 -12.30 -16.00
C LEU A 410 17.36 -11.10 -16.74
N LEU A 411 17.65 -11.25 -18.02
CA LEU A 411 18.19 -10.18 -18.86
C LEU A 411 17.18 -9.04 -19.01
N VAL A 412 15.92 -9.33 -19.35
CA VAL A 412 14.88 -8.31 -19.50
C VAL A 412 14.63 -7.60 -18.17
N SER A 413 14.55 -8.33 -17.06
CA SER A 413 14.41 -7.74 -15.72
C SER A 413 15.60 -6.86 -15.36
N LEU A 414 16.84 -7.27 -15.65
CA LEU A 414 18.05 -6.47 -15.43
C LEU A 414 18.10 -5.22 -16.32
N VAL A 415 17.68 -5.33 -17.58
CA VAL A 415 17.65 -4.20 -18.52
C VAL A 415 16.56 -3.21 -18.11
N VAL A 416 15.37 -3.67 -17.76
CA VAL A 416 14.29 -2.79 -17.26
C VAL A 416 14.72 -2.12 -15.96
N ALA A 417 15.26 -2.88 -15.00
CA ALA A 417 15.80 -2.32 -13.76
C ALA A 417 16.93 -1.32 -14.03
N GLY A 418 17.85 -1.62 -14.97
CA GLY A 418 18.97 -0.75 -15.33
C GLY A 418 18.54 0.54 -16.04
N ILE A 419 17.60 0.47 -16.99
CA ILE A 419 17.02 1.64 -17.66
C ILE A 419 16.28 2.50 -16.62
N PHE A 420 15.50 1.87 -15.74
CA PHE A 420 14.78 2.56 -14.69
C PHE A 420 15.73 3.21 -13.68
N SER A 421 16.75 2.50 -13.20
CA SER A 421 17.79 3.05 -12.33
C SER A 421 18.60 4.17 -12.99
N PHE A 422 18.92 4.06 -14.29
CA PHE A 422 19.63 5.11 -15.04
C PHE A 422 18.77 6.38 -15.18
N TYR A 423 17.49 6.22 -15.49
CA TYR A 423 16.54 7.34 -15.57
C TYR A 423 16.36 8.02 -14.20
N MET A 424 16.21 7.22 -13.14
CA MET A 424 16.11 7.70 -11.77
C MET A 424 17.40 8.39 -11.31
N TYR A 425 18.58 7.88 -11.68
CA TYR A 425 19.88 8.49 -11.35
C TYR A 425 20.07 9.86 -12.03
N GLY A 426 19.49 10.06 -13.22
CA GLY A 426 19.47 11.36 -13.90
C GLY A 426 18.65 12.43 -13.16
N GLU A 427 17.66 12.03 -12.37
CA GLU A 427 16.73 12.91 -11.64
C GLU A 427 17.06 13.03 -10.13
N LEU A 428 17.67 12.01 -9.52
CA LEU A 428 18.04 11.95 -8.10
C LEU A 428 19.03 13.03 -7.64
N PHE A 429 19.66 13.76 -8.56
CA PHE A 429 20.64 14.84 -8.26
C PHE A 429 20.15 16.25 -8.56
N GLN A 430 18.86 16.45 -8.84
CA GLN A 430 18.24 17.77 -8.71
C GLN A 430 17.74 17.91 -7.26
N PRO A 431 18.35 18.77 -6.41
CA PRO A 431 17.88 18.99 -5.06
C PRO A 431 16.54 19.74 -5.15
N SER A 432 15.44 18.99 -5.19
CA SER A 432 14.10 19.56 -5.07
C SER A 432 13.60 19.32 -3.67
N ALA A 433 13.44 20.43 -2.96
CA ALA A 433 12.84 20.50 -1.66
C ALA A 433 11.49 19.78 -1.62
N ALA A 434 11.36 18.79 -0.76
CA ALA A 434 10.06 18.20 -0.47
C ALA A 434 9.29 19.14 0.48
N LEU A 435 8.05 19.45 0.09
CA LEU A 435 7.05 20.12 0.90
C LEU A 435 6.52 19.13 1.92
N THR A 436 6.88 19.30 3.18
CA THR A 436 6.30 18.59 4.33
C THR A 436 4.88 19.12 4.59
N PRO A 437 3.89 18.26 4.90
CA PRO A 437 2.54 18.70 5.23
C PRO A 437 2.49 19.25 6.67
N GLY A 438 2.81 20.54 6.81
CA GLY A 438 2.39 21.40 7.92
C GLY A 438 1.36 22.41 7.41
N ARG A 439 0.35 22.76 8.21
CA ARG A 439 -0.80 23.58 7.78
C ARG A 439 -0.49 25.06 7.54
N PHE A 440 0.70 25.48 7.95
CA PHE A 440 1.33 26.71 7.50
C PHE A 440 2.76 26.37 7.09
N ILE A 441 3.13 26.68 5.85
CA ILE A 441 4.48 26.43 5.34
C ILE A 441 5.05 27.74 4.83
N ILE A 442 6.20 28.13 5.37
CA ILE A 442 7.03 29.17 4.78
C ILE A 442 8.16 28.49 4.03
N GLU A 443 8.39 28.87 2.79
CA GLU A 443 9.45 28.32 1.95
C GLU A 443 10.34 29.41 1.38
N ASN A 444 11.61 29.07 1.16
CA ASN A 444 12.48 29.93 0.38
C ASN A 444 12.19 29.85 -1.13
N LEU A 445 12.87 30.67 -1.94
CA LEU A 445 12.74 30.68 -3.40
C LEU A 445 13.12 29.34 -4.09
N LYS A 446 13.75 28.42 -3.37
CA LYS A 446 14.08 27.06 -3.83
C LYS A 446 13.01 26.02 -3.42
N GLY A 447 11.92 26.47 -2.80
CA GLY A 447 10.84 25.62 -2.28
C GLY A 447 11.18 24.87 -1.00
N GLN A 448 12.30 25.22 -0.33
CA GLN A 448 12.68 24.57 0.93
C GLN A 448 11.90 25.16 2.09
N PRO A 449 11.23 24.33 2.91
CA PRO A 449 10.55 24.83 4.10
C PRO A 449 11.60 25.45 5.05
N ILE A 450 11.29 26.63 5.57
CA ILE A 450 12.11 27.33 6.55
C ILE A 450 11.35 27.36 7.88
N ASN A 451 12.00 26.89 8.95
CA ASN A 451 11.40 26.83 10.28
C ASN A 451 11.65 28.16 11.03
N THR A 452 11.13 29.25 10.47
CA THR A 452 11.25 30.61 11.02
C THR A 452 9.97 31.38 10.76
N TRP A 453 9.86 32.57 11.35
CA TRP A 453 8.83 33.56 11.03
C TRP A 453 9.36 34.56 10.00
N ALA A 454 8.47 35.13 9.21
CA ALA A 454 8.82 36.15 8.20
C ALA A 454 7.73 37.21 8.17
N ALA A 455 8.13 38.47 7.96
CA ALA A 455 7.21 39.62 7.91
C ALA A 455 7.10 40.18 6.50
N TRP A 456 6.08 41.00 6.25
CA TRP A 456 5.99 41.76 5.00
C TRP A 456 6.81 43.05 5.10
N TYR A 457 7.88 43.16 4.32
CA TYR A 457 8.55 44.45 4.15
C TYR A 457 8.01 45.18 2.94
N VAL A 458 7.20 46.20 3.21
CA VAL A 458 6.62 47.06 2.21
C VAL A 458 6.85 48.54 2.57
N PRO A 459 6.99 49.44 1.58
CA PRO A 459 7.14 50.86 1.86
C PRO A 459 5.99 51.40 2.70
N LYS A 460 6.26 52.42 3.52
CA LYS A 460 5.22 53.15 4.26
C LYS A 460 4.15 53.63 3.27
N GLU A 461 2.88 53.47 3.63
CA GLU A 461 1.71 53.83 2.80
C GLU A 461 1.48 52.97 1.55
N SER A 462 2.24 51.88 1.38
CA SER A 462 1.95 50.93 0.30
C SER A 462 0.76 50.04 0.61
N VAL A 463 -0.01 49.75 -0.43
CA VAL A 463 -1.19 48.87 -0.36
C VAL A 463 -0.77 47.45 -0.68
N LEU A 464 -1.19 46.49 0.16
CA LEU A 464 -1.06 45.07 -0.14
C LEU A 464 -2.24 44.61 -1.00
N HIS A 465 -1.95 44.25 -2.25
CA HIS A 465 -2.96 43.69 -3.16
C HIS A 465 -3.24 42.22 -2.83
N VAL A 466 -4.52 41.92 -2.62
CA VAL A 466 -5.06 40.59 -2.34
C VAL A 466 -5.97 40.20 -3.51
N SER A 467 -5.74 39.04 -4.13
CA SER A 467 -6.68 38.51 -5.12
C SER A 467 -7.48 37.34 -4.60
N ILE A 468 -8.79 37.36 -4.88
CA ILE A 468 -9.66 36.19 -4.72
C ILE A 468 -9.76 35.49 -6.07
N VAL A 469 -9.22 34.29 -6.14
CA VAL A 469 -9.20 33.44 -7.33
C VAL A 469 -10.36 32.45 -7.25
N ASN A 470 -11.02 32.24 -8.40
CA ASN A 470 -12.24 31.44 -8.52
C ASN A 470 -13.43 32.01 -7.71
N SER A 471 -13.58 33.33 -7.66
CA SER A 471 -14.69 33.97 -6.95
C SER A 471 -16.06 33.55 -7.49
N ASN A 472 -16.12 33.14 -8.76
CA ASN A 472 -17.31 32.60 -9.42
C ASN A 472 -17.87 31.30 -8.80
N LEU A 473 -17.11 30.61 -7.93
CA LEU A 473 -17.61 29.43 -7.21
C LEU A 473 -18.58 29.80 -6.08
N LEU A 474 -18.59 31.05 -5.64
CA LEU A 474 -19.41 31.52 -4.53
C LEU A 474 -20.36 32.64 -4.98
N PRO A 475 -21.54 32.76 -4.33
CA PRO A 475 -22.39 33.92 -4.52
C PRO A 475 -21.71 35.20 -3.96
N LYS A 476 -22.10 36.37 -4.47
CA LYS A 476 -21.47 37.66 -4.11
C LYS A 476 -21.53 37.95 -2.61
N GLU A 477 -22.59 37.50 -1.95
CA GLU A 477 -22.79 37.62 -0.51
C GLU A 477 -21.66 36.94 0.27
N LYS A 478 -21.26 35.72 -0.13
CA LYS A 478 -20.15 34.99 0.49
C LYS A 478 -18.79 35.62 0.15
N ILE A 479 -18.62 36.19 -1.05
CA ILE A 479 -17.42 36.96 -1.37
C ILE A 479 -17.29 38.19 -0.45
N ASN A 480 -18.41 38.85 -0.14
CA ASN A 480 -18.41 39.96 0.82
C ASN A 480 -18.05 39.52 2.25
N VAL A 481 -18.36 38.27 2.64
CA VAL A 481 -17.90 37.71 3.91
C VAL A 481 -16.37 37.65 3.98
N ILE A 482 -15.72 37.19 2.89
CA ILE A 482 -14.25 37.18 2.76
C ILE A 482 -13.70 38.61 2.83
N ARG A 483 -14.30 39.55 2.08
CA ARG A 483 -13.89 40.97 2.09
C ARG A 483 -14.03 41.58 3.48
N ASN A 484 -15.12 41.32 4.19
CA ASN A 484 -15.36 41.85 5.54
C ASN A 484 -14.37 41.30 6.56
N ALA A 485 -14.00 40.02 6.48
CA ALA A 485 -12.99 39.41 7.35
C ALA A 485 -11.59 40.05 7.20
N ILE A 486 -11.33 40.74 6.09
CA ILE A 486 -10.05 41.40 5.82
C ILE A 486 -10.16 42.91 6.00
N LEU A 487 -11.17 43.55 5.43
CA LEU A 487 -11.28 45.02 5.32
C LEU A 487 -12.07 45.69 6.44
N SER A 488 -12.80 44.94 7.27
CA SER A 488 -13.59 45.56 8.35
C SER A 488 -12.69 46.28 9.36
N GLU A 489 -13.10 47.50 9.73
CA GLU A 489 -12.50 48.29 10.81
C GLU A 489 -13.33 48.21 12.10
N GLU A 490 -14.40 47.41 12.11
CA GLU A 490 -15.28 47.25 13.26
C GLU A 490 -14.60 46.47 14.39
N THR A 491 -14.91 46.87 15.61
CA THR A 491 -14.51 46.19 16.85
C THR A 491 -15.73 45.67 17.58
N ILE A 492 -15.53 44.61 18.36
CA ILE A 492 -16.55 44.00 19.20
C ILE A 492 -16.00 43.89 20.61
N GLU A 493 -16.78 44.34 21.59
CA GLU A 493 -16.46 44.11 23.00
C GLU A 493 -16.92 42.70 23.39
N THR A 494 -15.98 41.82 23.71
CA THR A 494 -16.29 40.52 24.29
C THR A 494 -16.03 40.56 25.80
N SER A 495 -17.06 40.22 26.58
CA SER A 495 -16.93 40.07 28.03
C SER A 495 -16.69 38.60 28.35
N LYS A 496 -15.48 38.24 28.81
CA LYS A 496 -15.26 36.92 29.42
C LYS A 496 -15.90 36.94 30.80
N SER A 497 -16.96 36.16 31.00
CA SER A 497 -17.54 35.98 32.33
C SER A 497 -16.55 35.19 33.19
N ALA A 498 -15.77 35.90 34.00
CA ALA A 498 -15.02 35.29 35.08
C ALA A 498 -16.01 34.71 36.11
N LEU A 499 -15.68 33.54 36.66
CA LEU A 499 -16.35 32.92 37.79
C LEU A 499 -16.70 33.95 38.86
N VAL A 500 -17.95 33.87 39.34
CA VAL A 500 -18.59 34.64 40.42
C VAL A 500 -17.61 35.43 41.30
N GLY A 501 -17.51 36.76 41.10
CA GLY A 501 -16.93 37.68 42.09
C GLY A 501 -15.94 38.73 41.60
N THR A 502 -15.45 38.70 40.35
CA THR A 502 -14.56 39.73 39.79
C THR A 502 -15.25 40.54 38.69
N SER A 503 -15.04 41.85 38.67
CA SER A 503 -15.55 42.77 37.65
C SER A 503 -15.13 42.29 36.25
N ALA A 504 -16.11 42.14 35.35
CA ALA A 504 -15.90 41.63 34.00
C ALA A 504 -14.83 42.45 33.26
N ILE A 505 -13.75 41.79 32.86
CA ILE A 505 -12.73 42.38 31.98
C ILE A 505 -13.34 42.38 30.57
N LYS A 506 -13.49 43.58 30.01
CA LYS A 506 -13.91 43.77 28.62
C LYS A 506 -12.67 43.62 27.74
N HIS A 507 -12.72 42.70 26.78
CA HIS A 507 -11.73 42.58 25.72
C HIS A 507 -12.27 43.21 24.44
N VAL A 508 -11.40 43.86 23.68
CA VAL A 508 -11.75 44.43 22.37
C VAL A 508 -11.18 43.53 21.29
N ASP A 509 -12.07 42.85 20.57
CA ASP A 509 -11.70 42.01 19.43
C ASP A 509 -12.05 42.73 18.11
N TYR A 510 -11.42 42.30 17.01
CA TYR A 510 -11.58 42.94 15.70
C TYR A 510 -12.27 42.01 14.70
N VAL A 511 -13.22 42.57 13.96
CA VAL A 511 -13.99 41.84 12.95
C VAL A 511 -13.14 41.52 11.70
N GLY A 512 -12.19 42.40 11.38
CA GLY A 512 -11.28 42.22 10.25
C GLY A 512 -9.86 42.74 10.47
N TRP A 513 -8.94 42.23 9.66
CA TRP A 513 -7.51 42.50 9.78
C TRP A 513 -7.13 43.96 9.57
N LYS A 514 -7.85 44.71 8.72
CA LYS A 514 -7.60 46.14 8.51
C LYS A 514 -7.79 46.94 9.80
N GLY A 515 -8.88 46.72 10.52
CA GLY A 515 -9.13 47.34 11.83
C GLY A 515 -8.05 46.98 12.84
N ALA A 516 -7.73 45.69 12.95
CA ALA A 516 -6.70 45.18 13.85
C ALA A 516 -5.35 45.86 13.56
N LEU A 517 -4.86 45.80 12.32
CA LEU A 517 -3.54 46.31 11.95
C LEU A 517 -3.47 47.83 11.98
N LYS A 518 -4.58 48.54 11.74
CA LYS A 518 -4.66 49.99 11.94
C LYS A 518 -4.40 50.35 13.39
N LYS A 519 -5.03 49.63 14.34
CA LYS A 519 -4.73 49.79 15.77
C LYS A 519 -3.30 49.38 16.09
N THR A 520 -2.85 48.23 15.59
CA THR A 520 -1.49 47.72 15.85
C THR A 520 -0.42 48.71 15.42
N SER A 521 -0.62 49.38 14.28
CA SER A 521 0.30 50.38 13.71
C SER A 521 0.44 51.67 14.53
N GLU A 522 -0.33 51.84 15.60
CA GLU A 522 -0.14 52.93 16.56
C GLU A 522 1.07 52.67 17.49
N ASN A 523 1.51 51.41 17.59
CA ASN A 523 2.73 51.05 18.30
C ASN A 523 3.96 51.32 17.43
N GLU A 524 5.02 51.83 18.05
CA GLU A 524 6.32 51.97 17.36
C GLU A 524 6.97 50.58 17.27
N THR A 525 7.02 50.03 16.05
CA THR A 525 7.75 48.81 15.72
C THR A 525 8.97 49.09 14.87
N SER A 526 9.93 48.16 14.86
CA SER A 526 11.15 48.24 14.05
C SER A 526 10.85 48.35 12.55
N TRP A 527 9.80 47.67 12.10
CA TRP A 527 9.33 47.71 10.70
C TRP A 527 7.91 48.23 10.58
N TYR A 528 7.59 48.80 9.41
CA TYR A 528 6.24 49.27 9.11
C TYR A 528 5.26 48.11 8.98
N ILE A 529 4.20 48.13 9.79
CA ILE A 529 3.09 47.18 9.70
C ILE A 529 2.16 47.58 8.54
N PRO A 530 1.98 46.74 7.51
CA PRO A 530 1.05 47.00 6.43
C PRO A 530 -0.38 46.95 6.96
N LYS A 531 -1.13 48.03 6.79
CA LYS A 531 -2.51 48.16 7.27
C LYS A 531 -3.53 48.43 6.16
N ASP A 532 -3.05 48.69 4.95
CA ASP A 532 -3.88 49.02 3.80
C ASP A 532 -3.90 47.85 2.81
N PHE A 533 -5.11 47.42 2.45
CA PHE A 533 -5.36 46.30 1.55
C PHE A 533 -6.29 46.72 0.42
N GLU A 534 -6.02 46.21 -0.77
CA GLU A 534 -6.93 46.27 -1.91
C GLU A 534 -7.27 44.86 -2.35
N ILE A 535 -8.57 44.54 -2.41
CA ILE A 535 -9.06 43.22 -2.78
C ILE A 535 -9.65 43.28 -4.17
N GLU A 536 -9.09 42.48 -5.08
CA GLU A 536 -9.62 42.27 -6.42
C GLU A 536 -10.10 40.82 -6.61
N GLU A 537 -11.11 40.65 -7.45
CA GLU A 537 -11.55 39.33 -7.92
C GLU A 537 -10.91 39.11 -9.28
N SER A 538 -10.19 38.00 -9.44
CA SER A 538 -9.44 37.75 -10.66
C SER A 538 -9.39 36.27 -10.98
N ASP A 539 -9.62 35.94 -12.25
CA ASP A 539 -9.39 34.58 -12.77
C ASP A 539 -7.88 34.27 -12.86
N LYS A 540 -7.02 35.27 -12.64
CA LYS A 540 -5.57 35.15 -12.66
C LYS A 540 -4.98 35.39 -11.27
N PRO A 541 -3.93 34.65 -10.87
CA PRO A 541 -3.28 34.80 -9.58
C PRO A 541 -2.37 36.06 -9.53
N VAL A 542 -2.99 37.25 -9.56
CA VAL A 542 -2.36 38.56 -9.50
C VAL A 542 -2.33 39.06 -8.04
N GLY A 543 -1.30 39.78 -7.62
CA GLY A 543 -1.20 40.27 -6.23
C GLY A 543 -0.25 39.48 -5.34
N LYS A 544 -0.07 40.01 -4.13
CA LYS A 544 0.91 39.55 -3.12
C LYS A 544 0.35 38.46 -2.23
N ILE A 545 -0.94 38.53 -1.92
CA ILE A 545 -1.68 37.48 -1.21
C ILE A 545 -2.76 36.95 -2.15
N LEU A 546 -2.85 35.63 -2.30
CA LEU A 546 -3.84 34.97 -3.14
C LEU A 546 -4.76 34.12 -2.26
N ILE A 547 -6.07 34.35 -2.37
CA ILE A 547 -7.09 33.52 -1.74
C ILE A 547 -7.72 32.67 -2.84
N ILE A 548 -7.43 31.38 -2.83
CA ILE A 548 -7.87 30.42 -3.85
C ILE A 548 -9.04 29.63 -3.30
N LEU A 549 -10.19 29.72 -3.96
CA LEU A 549 -11.39 28.99 -3.58
C LEU A 549 -11.45 27.66 -4.34
N SER A 550 -11.75 26.56 -3.63
CA SER A 550 -11.88 25.23 -4.20
C SER A 550 -13.16 24.51 -3.80
N LYS A 551 -13.72 23.75 -4.75
CA LYS A 551 -14.84 22.83 -4.52
C LYS A 551 -14.40 21.48 -3.94
N SER A 552 -13.12 21.13 -4.05
CA SER A 552 -12.61 19.87 -3.54
C SER A 552 -12.45 19.94 -2.02
N SER A 553 -12.85 18.88 -1.32
CA SER A 553 -12.40 18.64 0.06
C SER A 553 -10.94 18.20 0.05
N GLN A 554 -10.15 18.63 1.03
CA GLN A 554 -8.79 18.11 1.22
C GLN A 554 -8.83 16.74 1.91
N GLU A 555 -7.97 15.81 1.48
CA GLU A 555 -7.93 14.44 2.03
C GLU A 555 -7.56 14.38 3.52
N SER A 556 -6.83 15.37 4.02
CA SER A 556 -6.47 15.54 5.43
C SER A 556 -7.63 16.02 6.33
N GLY A 557 -8.77 16.38 5.73
CA GLY A 557 -9.90 16.99 6.42
C GLY A 557 -9.69 18.45 6.83
N ALA A 558 -8.59 19.09 6.41
CA ALA A 558 -8.41 20.53 6.63
C ALA A 558 -9.34 21.35 5.73
N LEU A 559 -9.89 22.43 6.29
CA LEU A 559 -10.79 23.34 5.58
C LEU A 559 -10.03 24.43 4.81
N ALA A 560 -8.79 24.72 5.19
CA ALA A 560 -7.89 25.60 4.48
C ALA A 560 -6.42 25.32 4.80
N VAL A 561 -5.52 25.89 3.99
CA VAL A 561 -4.06 25.86 4.17
C VAL A 561 -3.45 27.16 3.68
N THR A 562 -2.42 27.64 4.38
CA THR A 562 -1.61 28.78 3.95
C THR A 562 -0.17 28.38 3.62
N ARG A 563 0.31 28.85 2.47
CA ARG A 563 1.70 28.69 2.02
C ARG A 563 2.29 30.04 1.69
N SER A 564 3.47 30.35 2.21
CA SER A 564 4.18 31.60 1.97
C SER A 564 5.54 31.33 1.35
N ILE A 565 5.91 32.13 0.34
CA ILE A 565 7.26 32.18 -0.21
C ILE A 565 7.95 33.38 0.42
N ALA A 566 9.10 33.14 1.06
CA ALA A 566 9.89 34.14 1.75
C ALA A 566 11.34 34.18 1.23
N ASP A 567 11.97 35.34 1.41
CA ASP A 567 13.42 35.46 1.35
C ASP A 567 13.98 35.21 2.76
N GLU A 568 14.56 34.03 2.95
CA GLU A 568 15.13 33.57 4.22
C GLU A 568 16.23 34.52 4.73
N ASN A 569 17.07 35.07 3.85
CA ASN A 569 18.17 35.94 4.27
C ASN A 569 17.68 37.27 4.83
N ASN A 570 16.52 37.72 4.34
CA ASN A 570 15.91 38.99 4.73
C ASN A 570 14.70 38.79 5.65
N HIS A 571 14.30 37.57 5.99
CA HIS A 571 13.10 37.29 6.80
C HIS A 571 11.83 37.96 6.24
N GLN A 572 11.73 38.04 4.91
CA GLN A 572 10.69 38.80 4.20
C GLN A 572 9.75 37.87 3.44
N ILE A 573 8.44 38.00 3.65
CA ILE A 573 7.43 37.37 2.78
C ILE A 573 7.40 38.07 1.43
N LEU A 574 7.51 37.27 0.36
CA LEU A 574 7.43 37.71 -1.03
C LEU A 574 6.04 37.47 -1.61
N LYS A 575 5.41 36.35 -1.24
CA LYS A 575 4.08 35.95 -1.74
C LYS A 575 3.40 34.97 -0.79
N SER A 576 2.09 35.09 -0.61
CA SER A 576 1.30 34.15 0.19
C SER A 576 0.13 33.58 -0.60
N PHE A 577 -0.19 32.31 -0.35
CA PHE A 577 -1.26 31.55 -0.97
C PHE A 577 -2.11 30.95 0.15
N VAL A 578 -3.37 31.37 0.23
CA VAL A 578 -4.40 30.83 1.10
C VAL A 578 -5.33 30.00 0.23
N THR A 579 -5.43 28.70 0.47
CA THR A 579 -6.38 27.84 -0.25
C THR A 579 -7.49 27.42 0.69
N ILE A 580 -8.74 27.74 0.35
CA ILE A 580 -9.92 27.35 1.11
C ILE A 580 -10.65 26.24 0.35
N TYR A 581 -10.88 25.12 1.04
CA TYR A 581 -11.49 23.91 0.51
C TYR A 581 -12.98 23.85 0.83
N ASP A 582 -13.70 23.07 0.02
CA ASP A 582 -15.13 22.81 0.16
C ASP A 582 -16.01 24.06 0.38
N VAL A 583 -15.67 25.16 -0.31
CA VAL A 583 -16.22 26.50 -0.01
C VAL A 583 -17.73 26.61 -0.17
N GLU A 584 -18.34 25.75 -0.99
CA GLU A 584 -19.78 25.74 -1.23
C GLU A 584 -20.56 25.32 0.02
N ASN A 585 -19.98 24.43 0.83
CA ASN A 585 -20.60 23.86 2.03
C ASN A 585 -20.36 24.68 3.31
N LEU A 586 -19.40 25.61 3.30
CA LEU A 586 -19.13 26.48 4.44
C LEU A 586 -20.22 27.55 4.62
N ASN A 587 -20.71 27.72 5.84
CA ASN A 587 -21.59 28.85 6.17
C ASN A 587 -20.78 30.16 6.35
N ASP A 588 -21.47 31.30 6.39
CA ASP A 588 -20.82 32.63 6.45
C ASP A 588 -19.93 32.80 7.68
N LYS A 589 -20.29 32.22 8.84
CA LYS A 589 -19.49 32.30 10.05
C LYS A 589 -18.22 31.47 9.95
N GLU A 590 -18.34 30.24 9.45
CA GLU A 590 -17.21 29.33 9.20
C GLU A 590 -16.24 29.95 8.20
N LEU A 591 -16.76 30.42 7.07
CA LEU A 591 -15.95 31.05 6.03
C LEU A 591 -15.22 32.28 6.57
N SER A 592 -15.90 33.15 7.33
CA SER A 592 -15.29 34.33 7.92
C SER A 592 -14.18 33.98 8.94
N SER A 593 -14.40 32.96 9.76
CA SER A 593 -13.45 32.48 10.76
C SER A 593 -12.21 31.87 10.10
N ILE A 594 -12.40 31.01 9.10
CA ILE A 594 -11.31 30.40 8.31
C ILE A 594 -10.49 31.48 7.62
N VAL A 595 -11.14 32.45 6.97
CA VAL A 595 -10.44 33.55 6.30
C VAL A 595 -9.61 34.36 7.30
N ARG A 596 -10.15 34.71 8.48
CA ARG A 596 -9.37 35.45 9.49
C ARG A 596 -8.13 34.68 9.92
N HIS A 597 -8.29 33.40 10.23
CA HIS A 597 -7.19 32.53 10.68
C HIS A 597 -6.08 32.42 9.64
N GLU A 598 -6.44 32.00 8.42
CA GLU A 598 -5.48 31.79 7.33
C GLU A 598 -4.86 33.10 6.84
N PHE A 599 -5.60 34.21 6.89
CA PHE A 599 -5.04 35.51 6.56
C PHE A 599 -4.01 35.96 7.60
N GLY A 600 -4.17 35.59 8.87
CA GLY A 600 -3.14 35.77 9.90
C GLY A 600 -1.84 35.04 9.56
N HIS A 601 -1.94 33.79 9.09
CA HIS A 601 -0.81 33.05 8.55
C HIS A 601 -0.20 33.73 7.32
N ALA A 602 -1.02 34.26 6.41
CA ALA A 602 -0.55 34.98 5.24
C ALA A 602 0.20 36.27 5.59
N LEU A 603 -0.06 36.84 6.77
CA LEU A 603 0.66 37.99 7.35
C LEU A 603 1.95 37.61 8.09
N GLY A 604 2.19 36.32 8.33
CA GLY A 604 3.42 35.80 8.95
C GLY A 604 3.26 35.25 10.37
N LEU A 605 2.03 35.18 10.91
CA LEU A 605 1.81 34.59 12.23
C LEU A 605 1.93 33.06 12.17
N PRO A 606 2.70 32.42 13.06
CA PRO A 606 2.76 30.96 13.16
C PRO A 606 1.50 30.40 13.86
N GLU A 607 1.29 29.08 13.77
CA GLU A 607 0.28 28.39 14.58
C GLU A 607 0.61 28.52 16.08
N SER A 608 -0.37 28.91 16.90
CA SER A 608 -0.27 28.83 18.36
C SER A 608 -0.27 27.36 18.81
N ASN A 609 0.52 26.99 19.83
CA ASN A 609 0.76 25.60 20.24
C ASN A 609 -0.49 24.71 20.33
N LYS A 610 -0.48 23.67 19.49
CA LYS A 610 -1.05 22.29 19.48
C LYS A 610 -2.33 21.85 20.23
N GLU A 611 -2.97 22.61 21.12
CA GLU A 611 -4.26 22.18 21.72
C GLU A 611 -5.49 22.95 21.22
N ASP A 612 -5.30 24.09 20.54
CA ASP A 612 -6.40 25.01 20.25
C ASP A 612 -6.90 25.01 18.78
N ALA A 613 -6.08 24.57 17.82
CA ALA A 613 -6.40 24.77 16.38
C ALA A 613 -7.60 23.92 15.89
N TYR A 614 -7.81 22.74 16.46
CA TYR A 614 -8.94 21.88 16.08
C TYR A 614 -10.19 22.10 16.92
N HIS A 615 -10.04 22.45 18.20
CA HIS A 615 -11.19 22.67 19.09
C HIS A 615 -11.82 24.07 18.96
N LYS A 616 -11.16 25.04 18.29
CA LYS A 616 -11.72 26.39 18.10
C LYS A 616 -12.49 26.60 16.79
N ILE A 617 -12.35 25.76 15.76
CA ILE A 617 -13.19 25.92 14.54
C ILE A 617 -14.67 25.58 14.86
N GLU A 618 -14.93 24.70 15.82
CA GLU A 618 -16.30 24.46 16.33
C GLU A 618 -16.88 25.64 17.13
N GLN A 619 -16.03 26.55 17.63
CA GLN A 619 -16.46 27.81 18.24
C GLN A 619 -16.50 28.90 17.17
N ALA A 620 -17.57 28.90 16.38
CA ALA A 620 -17.83 29.69 15.16
C ALA A 620 -17.85 31.24 15.32
N THR A 621 -17.00 31.84 16.16
CA THR A 621 -16.88 33.29 16.39
C THR A 621 -15.46 33.73 16.77
N SER A 622 -14.39 33.13 16.22
CA SER A 622 -13.04 33.66 16.44
C SER A 622 -12.88 35.00 15.71
N TYR A 623 -12.92 36.09 16.45
CA TYR A 623 -12.46 37.42 16.03
C TYR A 623 -10.96 37.53 16.26
N ILE A 624 -10.33 38.57 15.71
CA ILE A 624 -8.89 38.81 15.92
C ILE A 624 -8.72 39.41 17.33
N SER A 625 -7.98 38.69 18.16
CA SER A 625 -7.77 38.95 19.57
C SER A 625 -6.55 39.85 19.84
N GLU A 626 -6.45 40.37 21.05
CA GLU A 626 -5.28 41.12 21.53
C GLU A 626 -3.99 40.29 21.48
N CYS A 627 -4.07 38.96 21.63
CA CYS A 627 -2.93 38.05 21.50
C CYS A 627 -2.38 38.06 20.07
N GLU A 628 -3.24 37.95 19.06
CA GLU A 628 -2.82 37.98 17.65
C GLU A 628 -2.24 39.35 17.27
N ILE A 629 -2.79 40.44 17.83
CA ILE A 629 -2.22 41.79 17.72
C ILE A 629 -0.81 41.85 18.32
N GLY A 630 -0.62 41.31 19.52
CA GLY A 630 0.69 41.23 20.16
C GLY A 630 1.68 40.40 19.34
N GLY A 631 1.22 39.30 18.75
CA GLY A 631 2.00 38.50 17.80
C GLY A 631 2.47 39.32 16.59
N ILE A 632 1.61 40.15 16.00
CA ILE A 632 2.00 41.04 14.90
C ILE A 632 3.03 42.07 15.37
N ILE A 633 2.85 42.71 16.54
CA ILE A 633 3.83 43.68 17.06
C ILE A 633 5.20 43.01 17.18
N SER A 634 5.24 41.85 17.84
CA SER A 634 6.47 41.06 18.02
C SER A 634 7.12 40.67 16.69
N LEU A 635 6.32 40.22 15.71
CA LEU A 635 6.78 39.87 14.37
C LEU A 635 7.48 41.06 13.67
N TYR A 636 6.91 42.26 13.78
CA TYR A 636 7.47 43.47 13.16
C TYR A 636 8.53 44.18 14.01
N ASP A 637 8.78 43.68 15.23
CA ASP A 637 9.91 44.01 16.10
C ASP A 637 11.06 43.00 16.03
N GLU A 638 11.05 42.16 14.99
CA GLU A 638 12.05 41.12 14.77
C GLU A 638 12.14 40.11 15.92
N GLN A 639 11.03 39.86 16.60
CA GLN A 639 10.90 38.88 17.68
C GLN A 639 10.01 37.72 17.27
N ASN A 640 10.14 36.60 17.97
CA ASN A 640 9.33 35.42 17.69
C ASN A 640 7.87 35.67 18.14
N PRO A 641 6.90 35.74 17.20
CA PRO A 641 5.50 35.99 17.54
C PRO A 641 4.87 34.91 18.42
N ALA A 642 5.43 33.68 18.45
CA ALA A 642 4.91 32.59 19.24
C ALA A 642 5.04 32.81 20.76
N SER A 643 5.99 33.62 21.22
CA SER A 643 6.23 33.84 22.66
C SER A 643 5.27 34.83 23.32
N VAL A 644 4.37 35.47 22.55
CA VAL A 644 3.48 36.52 23.08
C VAL A 644 2.22 35.96 23.74
N CYS A 645 1.83 34.73 23.38
CA CYS A 645 0.58 34.11 23.80
C CYS A 645 0.75 32.80 24.59
N GLU A 646 1.97 32.53 25.06
CA GLU A 646 2.28 31.43 25.97
C GLU A 646 2.07 31.80 27.45
#